data_AF-A0A2A2KMV2-F1
#
_entry.id   AF-A0A2A2KMV2-F1
#
_cell.length_a   1.000
_cell.length_b   1.000
_cell.length_c   1.000
_cell.angle_alpha   90.00
_cell.angle_beta   90.00
_cell.angle_gamma   90.00
#
_symmetry.space_group_name_H-M   'P 1'
#
loop_
_entity.id
_entity.type
_entity.pdbx_description
1 polymer ?
#
loop_
_entity_poly.entity_id
_entity_poly.type
_entity_poly.pdbx_seq_one_letter_code
_entity_poly.pdbx_strand_id
1 'polypeptide(L)'
;MDRSKADRARDQVIQRLQKLIDKLDIAENDDKFIKCFSEDSCKYELDISNLALAPSTLSASLQILTGLAWETEKLVREAQEEHYHSLLLYGIPNISNVEDEPPLKGISKLLPSLIKTSNFLSQVSHVFRNLLLQLREFHSMKIIPNCPNECSLVPIWRCLGDLLAVFMSIDEIIRNRPILKQHWQQYFKSMCSTEYNPAMLGVTAEQLRPLIVQLTQIDAQILSGNCLRNCYEQSYGDLDDDLSFANHLKSTVLSLFDKWYRFAGATETLPQTPSASSALTSVDVFLKGIQHSDTLTRLIKSALSLLLEDRICKTHSTQIFSLIQTVKNSWTMINAAMRILLQTATPPRVTAVYVSLGLAQFEKHMGKDDVLELNTLLNRIRSVTNIRNLTQRVTDCSFLLYHLPVISLYWRTSAEFCYSLESIQAINSALTDCCQLLKKANVNTDQFLNWIYETIKQFLLSPLHSIVENDLRILTHKHLKVDERDKASSEVEAFCQRLIKVRYLRIDDMIIDIKEFLERCLQKNFYNMSCVALSDRESYCKMADLALHKFGLDLVDGHLPQHSFHEGFSPVDVMRNIKQFTSRFNYCHSMQLFFEHRNTSDKSLLVLSHENVSIALHIHGIGLLHTTLNVVYQFLRSKFLVLQQFMMDEHIHAQLQRDARYFEENKDSIKLQYPYKRAEKFNKAIAKLSDGEEASFMDKLRQVITEIGNALGYARAMACAAAAQKSSHRRYEEQDEFGWVDQEAIHADILGLIRNEQTTSARHFLSLFVNVFRTAIREQSGEQLKLFYVLAPPLTINFAEHMLSCRDRLDKRIGSSAFVDDGFAVGIAFLISVLEAASEFTSLNWFRSLEIKFNTELSALGEDLDGIAKLRRSRLEANIKEYRQLSLCLSSCLLLFTEEETGLV
;
A
#
# COMPACT_ATOMS: atom_id res chain seq x y z
N MET A 1 -25.08 -8.84 -27.10
CA MET A 1 -25.87 -9.61 -26.10
C MET A 1 -26.97 -8.76 -25.44
N ASP A 2 -27.15 -7.51 -25.84
CA ASP A 2 -27.52 -6.44 -24.90
C ASP A 2 -29.02 -6.25 -24.71
N ARG A 3 -29.85 -6.81 -25.61
CA ARG A 3 -31.31 -6.86 -25.43
C ARG A 3 -31.69 -7.45 -24.06
N SER A 4 -31.11 -8.58 -23.66
CA SER A 4 -31.46 -9.21 -22.37
C SER A 4 -31.05 -8.42 -21.13
N LYS A 5 -30.13 -7.43 -21.24
CA LYS A 5 -29.89 -6.43 -20.18
C LYS A 5 -30.98 -5.36 -20.17
N ALA A 6 -31.38 -4.87 -21.34
CA ALA A 6 -32.46 -3.89 -21.46
C ALA A 6 -33.82 -4.46 -21.01
N ASP A 7 -34.14 -5.69 -21.41
CA ASP A 7 -35.37 -6.38 -21.04
C ASP A 7 -35.44 -6.61 -19.52
N ARG A 8 -34.37 -7.15 -18.90
CA ARG A 8 -34.29 -7.28 -17.43
C ARG A 8 -34.37 -5.94 -16.70
N ALA A 9 -33.83 -4.85 -17.26
CA ALA A 9 -33.93 -3.52 -16.68
C ALA A 9 -35.38 -2.98 -16.78
N ARG A 10 -36.07 -3.24 -17.90
CA ARG A 10 -37.50 -2.93 -18.07
C ARG A 10 -38.34 -3.69 -17.05
N ASP A 11 -38.13 -5.00 -16.89
CA ASP A 11 -38.88 -5.82 -15.93
C ASP A 11 -38.67 -5.36 -14.48
N GLN A 12 -37.45 -4.98 -14.11
CA GLN A 12 -37.15 -4.40 -12.79
C GLN A 12 -37.79 -3.02 -12.58
N VAL A 13 -37.92 -2.20 -13.63
CA VAL A 13 -38.65 -0.92 -13.54
C VAL A 13 -40.15 -1.17 -13.43
N ILE A 14 -40.72 -2.10 -14.20
CA ILE A 14 -42.14 -2.50 -14.12
C ILE A 14 -42.47 -3.00 -12.70
N GLN A 15 -41.69 -3.92 -12.13
CA GLN A 15 -41.91 -4.42 -10.76
C GLN A 15 -41.77 -3.33 -9.68
N ARG A 16 -40.98 -2.27 -9.92
CA ARG A 16 -40.87 -1.12 -9.02
C ARG A 16 -42.04 -0.16 -9.17
N LEU A 17 -42.51 0.08 -10.39
CA LEU A 17 -43.70 0.89 -10.67
C LEU A 17 -44.95 0.23 -10.10
N GLN A 18 -45.12 -1.09 -10.28
CA GLN A 18 -46.22 -1.84 -9.68
C GLN A 18 -46.24 -1.65 -8.16
N LYS A 19 -45.12 -1.90 -7.46
CA LYS A 19 -44.98 -1.68 -6.00
C LYS A 19 -45.13 -0.22 -5.54
N LEU A 20 -45.23 0.74 -6.46
CA LEU A 20 -45.46 2.15 -6.19
C LEU A 20 -46.94 2.51 -6.46
N ILE A 21 -47.55 1.91 -7.48
CA ILE A 21 -49.01 1.89 -7.71
C ILE A 21 -49.73 1.18 -6.57
N ASP A 22 -49.28 -0.01 -6.17
CA ASP A 22 -49.82 -0.77 -5.03
C ASP A 22 -49.77 0.04 -3.71
N LYS A 23 -48.88 1.03 -3.61
CA LYS A 23 -48.80 1.97 -2.47
C LYS A 23 -49.68 3.21 -2.62
N LEU A 24 -50.08 3.57 -3.84
CA LEU A 24 -51.04 4.64 -4.11
C LEU A 24 -52.48 4.13 -3.97
N ASP A 25 -52.79 2.89 -4.36
CA ASP A 25 -54.09 2.25 -4.10
C ASP A 25 -54.43 2.18 -2.60
N ILE A 26 -53.40 2.02 -1.75
CA ILE A 26 -53.50 2.07 -0.27
C ILE A 26 -53.77 3.50 0.24
N ALA A 27 -53.38 4.53 -0.51
CA ALA A 27 -53.63 5.93 -0.18
C ALA A 27 -55.04 6.40 -0.62
N GLU A 28 -55.56 5.92 -1.76
CA GLU A 28 -56.88 6.34 -2.26
C GLU A 28 -58.07 5.75 -1.49
N ASN A 29 -57.92 4.58 -0.86
CA ASN A 29 -59.00 3.97 -0.07
C ASN A 29 -59.05 4.43 1.40
N ASP A 30 -58.21 5.40 1.80
CA ASP A 30 -58.27 5.95 3.15
C ASP A 30 -58.86 7.37 3.17
N ASP A 31 -60.18 7.45 3.41
CA ASP A 31 -60.87 8.62 4.00
C ASP A 31 -60.22 9.06 5.34
N LYS A 32 -59.28 8.26 5.88
CA LYS A 32 -58.34 8.66 6.93
C LYS A 32 -57.18 9.55 6.43
N PHE A 33 -57.15 10.07 5.20
CA PHE A 33 -56.18 11.11 4.83
C PHE A 33 -56.35 12.42 5.63
N ILE A 34 -57.50 12.60 6.29
CA ILE A 34 -57.77 13.64 7.30
C ILE A 34 -57.42 13.17 8.75
N LYS A 35 -56.99 11.91 8.93
CA LYS A 35 -56.62 11.29 10.22
C LYS A 35 -55.16 10.83 10.32
N CYS A 36 -54.27 11.47 9.57
CA CYS A 36 -52.85 11.53 9.93
C CYS A 36 -52.54 12.57 11.05
N PHE A 37 -53.57 13.09 11.72
CA PHE A 37 -53.45 13.61 13.09
C PHE A 37 -53.23 12.45 14.06
N SER A 38 -51.98 11.99 14.18
CA SER A 38 -51.55 11.24 15.36
C SER A 38 -51.46 12.21 16.54
N GLU A 39 -52.10 11.84 17.66
CA GLU A 39 -52.50 12.74 18.75
C GLU A 39 -51.34 13.39 19.54
N ASP A 40 -50.09 13.00 19.23
CA ASP A 40 -48.87 13.46 19.88
C ASP A 40 -48.18 14.68 19.21
N SER A 41 -48.47 14.97 17.93
CA SER A 41 -47.72 16.00 17.18
C SER A 41 -48.46 17.33 16.95
N CYS A 42 -49.79 17.32 16.94
CA CYS A 42 -50.63 18.52 16.71
C CYS A 42 -51.57 18.79 17.88
N LYS A 43 -51.09 19.44 18.96
CA LYS A 43 -51.92 19.87 20.11
C LYS A 43 -52.73 21.15 19.89
N TYR A 44 -52.87 21.61 18.65
CA TYR A 44 -53.52 22.87 18.30
C TYR A 44 -54.41 22.77 17.05
N GLU A 45 -55.23 21.70 16.95
CA GLU A 45 -56.57 21.89 16.36
C GLU A 45 -57.38 22.78 17.31
N LEU A 46 -57.28 24.09 17.12
CA LEU A 46 -58.14 25.05 17.81
C LEU A 46 -59.45 25.18 17.03
N ASP A 47 -60.41 24.36 17.43
CA ASP A 47 -61.83 24.56 17.13
C ASP A 47 -62.20 26.02 17.44
N ILE A 48 -62.63 26.74 16.41
CA ILE A 48 -62.87 28.19 16.42
C ILE A 48 -63.91 28.59 17.48
N SER A 49 -64.77 27.65 17.89
CA SER A 49 -65.75 27.85 18.98
C SER A 49 -65.12 28.08 20.36
N ASN A 50 -63.88 27.61 20.61
CA ASN A 50 -63.23 27.70 21.93
C ASN A 50 -62.56 29.05 22.25
N LEU A 51 -62.69 30.05 21.38
CA LEU A 51 -62.23 31.43 21.63
C LEU A 51 -62.89 32.12 22.85
N ALA A 52 -63.91 31.50 23.45
CA ALA A 52 -64.73 32.09 24.53
C ALA A 52 -64.17 31.93 25.96
N LEU A 53 -63.14 31.09 26.21
CA LEU A 53 -62.79 30.64 27.57
C LEU A 53 -61.31 30.83 27.98
N ALA A 54 -60.63 31.87 27.49
CA ALA A 54 -59.32 32.30 28.00
C ALA A 54 -59.35 33.78 28.47
N PRO A 55 -58.68 34.19 29.59
CA PRO A 55 -58.95 35.48 30.23
C PRO A 55 -58.52 36.76 29.48
N SER A 56 -57.89 36.64 28.32
CA SER A 56 -57.79 37.70 27.32
C SER A 56 -57.45 37.10 25.95
N THR A 57 -58.06 37.63 24.88
CA THR A 57 -57.80 37.22 23.49
C THR A 57 -56.31 37.32 23.12
N LEU A 58 -55.60 38.33 23.63
CA LEU A 58 -54.15 38.49 23.51
C LEU A 58 -53.34 37.24 23.91
N SER A 59 -53.78 36.50 24.93
CA SER A 59 -53.09 35.28 25.36
C SER A 59 -53.24 34.12 24.38
N ALA A 60 -54.38 34.04 23.67
CA ALA A 60 -54.60 33.07 22.61
C ALA A 60 -53.81 33.46 21.35
N SER A 61 -53.85 34.74 20.96
CA SER A 61 -53.05 35.27 19.84
C SER A 61 -51.55 35.02 20.04
N LEU A 62 -51.02 35.19 21.26
CA LEU A 62 -49.62 34.88 21.58
C LEU A 62 -49.31 33.39 21.36
N GLN A 63 -50.16 32.47 21.81
CA GLN A 63 -49.97 31.02 21.64
C GLN A 63 -50.02 30.60 20.17
N ILE A 64 -51.01 31.11 19.41
CA ILE A 64 -51.18 30.80 17.98
C ILE A 64 -49.98 31.32 17.17
N LEU A 65 -49.61 32.60 17.33
CA LEU A 65 -48.51 33.21 16.57
C LEU A 65 -47.15 32.60 16.93
N THR A 66 -46.92 32.19 18.18
CA THR A 66 -45.66 31.51 18.56
C THR A 66 -45.61 30.06 18.09
N GLY A 67 -46.75 29.35 18.06
CA GLY A 67 -46.87 28.02 17.46
C GLY A 67 -46.58 28.04 15.95
N LEU A 68 -47.19 28.94 15.20
CA LEU A 68 -46.97 29.07 13.75
C LEU A 68 -45.55 29.53 13.40
N ALA A 69 -44.94 30.41 14.22
CA ALA A 69 -43.54 30.79 14.04
C ALA A 69 -42.57 29.61 14.27
N TRP A 70 -42.89 28.72 15.22
CA TRP A 70 -42.10 27.51 15.47
C TRP A 70 -42.27 26.45 14.37
N GLU A 71 -43.50 26.20 13.91
CA GLU A 71 -43.74 25.29 12.78
C GLU A 71 -43.08 25.82 11.50
N THR A 72 -43.02 27.14 11.31
CA THR A 72 -42.23 27.76 10.24
C THR A 72 -40.73 27.46 10.38
N GLU A 73 -40.13 27.64 11.57
CA GLU A 73 -38.71 27.34 11.79
C GLU A 73 -38.38 25.85 11.52
N LYS A 74 -39.31 24.96 11.89
CA LYS A 74 -39.23 23.52 11.59
C LYS A 74 -39.31 23.24 10.09
N LEU A 75 -40.32 23.76 9.38
CA LEU A 75 -40.49 23.56 7.93
C LEU A 75 -39.29 24.09 7.12
N VAL A 76 -38.76 25.26 7.48
CA VAL A 76 -37.56 25.83 6.84
C VAL A 76 -36.33 24.95 7.06
N ARG A 77 -36.23 24.27 8.21
CA ARG A 77 -35.16 23.30 8.49
C ARG A 77 -35.36 21.99 7.73
N GLU A 78 -36.58 21.45 7.68
CA GLU A 78 -36.92 20.24 6.93
C GLU A 78 -36.66 20.41 5.42
N ALA A 79 -36.99 21.59 4.86
CA ALA A 79 -36.65 21.94 3.48
C ALA A 79 -35.14 21.85 3.21
N GLN A 80 -34.34 22.43 4.12
CA GLN A 80 -32.89 22.46 4.02
C GLN A 80 -32.27 21.08 4.22
N GLU A 81 -32.66 20.36 5.27
CA GLU A 81 -32.00 19.11 5.69
C GLU A 81 -32.38 17.91 4.80
N GLU A 82 -33.64 17.82 4.36
CA GLU A 82 -34.13 16.64 3.63
C GLU A 82 -34.42 16.90 2.14
N HIS A 83 -35.13 18.00 1.82
CA HIS A 83 -35.68 18.18 0.48
C HIS A 83 -34.64 18.69 -0.53
N TYR A 84 -33.92 19.77 -0.22
CA TYR A 84 -33.01 20.43 -1.15
C TYR A 84 -31.90 19.50 -1.64
N HIS A 85 -31.30 18.70 -0.74
CA HIS A 85 -30.21 17.80 -1.08
C HIS A 85 -30.60 16.77 -2.16
N SER A 86 -31.81 16.20 -2.08
CA SER A 86 -32.29 15.20 -3.03
C SER A 86 -32.39 15.74 -4.46
N LEU A 87 -32.74 17.03 -4.61
CA LEU A 87 -32.84 17.72 -5.90
C LEU A 87 -31.47 18.24 -6.38
N LEU A 88 -30.67 18.81 -5.47
CA LEU A 88 -29.35 19.36 -5.77
C LEU A 88 -28.33 18.31 -6.21
N LEU A 89 -28.38 17.10 -5.66
CA LEU A 89 -27.43 16.01 -5.95
C LEU A 89 -27.77 15.20 -7.21
N TYR A 90 -28.95 15.39 -7.81
CA TYR A 90 -29.35 14.65 -9.01
C TYR A 90 -28.49 15.03 -10.22
N GLY A 91 -27.78 14.05 -10.79
CA GLY A 91 -26.96 14.24 -11.99
C GLY A 91 -25.68 15.05 -11.73
N ILE A 92 -25.10 14.99 -10.53
CA ILE A 92 -23.71 15.45 -10.36
C ILE A 92 -22.75 14.32 -10.78
N PRO A 93 -21.77 14.60 -11.67
CA PRO A 93 -20.73 13.66 -12.06
C PRO A 93 -19.94 13.11 -10.86
N ASN A 94 -19.46 11.87 -10.96
CA ASN A 94 -18.68 11.18 -9.92
C ASN A 94 -19.37 10.96 -8.55
N ILE A 95 -20.60 11.46 -8.37
CA ILE A 95 -21.43 11.23 -7.19
C ILE A 95 -22.63 10.35 -7.53
N SER A 96 -23.16 10.46 -8.76
CA SER A 96 -24.34 9.74 -9.19
C SER A 96 -24.15 9.13 -10.59
N ASN A 97 -24.40 7.82 -10.72
CA ASN A 97 -24.45 7.10 -12.00
C ASN A 97 -25.67 7.48 -12.87
N VAL A 98 -26.20 8.69 -12.72
CA VAL A 98 -27.45 9.16 -13.36
C VAL A 98 -27.19 9.65 -14.79
N GLU A 99 -25.95 10.01 -15.13
CA GLU A 99 -25.55 10.36 -16.50
C GLU A 99 -25.46 9.11 -17.42
N ASP A 100 -25.05 7.96 -16.86
CA ASP A 100 -24.99 6.67 -17.57
C ASP A 100 -26.29 5.84 -17.50
N GLU A 101 -27.20 6.14 -16.57
CA GLU A 101 -28.47 5.43 -16.44
C GLU A 101 -29.55 6.01 -17.36
N PRO A 102 -30.41 5.17 -17.98
CA PRO A 102 -31.50 5.66 -18.80
C PRO A 102 -32.47 6.51 -17.95
N PRO A 103 -32.96 7.68 -18.45
CA PRO A 103 -33.77 8.63 -17.67
C PRO A 103 -34.94 8.02 -16.89
N LEU A 104 -35.61 7.00 -17.45
CA LEU A 104 -36.66 6.24 -16.78
C LEU A 104 -36.21 5.60 -15.46
N LYS A 105 -34.97 5.09 -15.40
CA LYS A 105 -34.37 4.46 -14.20
C LYS A 105 -33.87 5.50 -13.21
N GLY A 106 -33.36 6.64 -13.70
CA GLY A 106 -32.95 7.77 -12.86
C GLY A 106 -34.13 8.43 -12.15
N ILE A 107 -35.19 8.79 -12.90
CA ILE A 107 -36.37 9.47 -12.33
C ILE A 107 -37.20 8.54 -11.46
N SER A 108 -37.38 7.25 -11.82
CA SER A 108 -38.13 6.31 -10.96
C SER A 108 -37.47 6.03 -9.60
N LYS A 109 -36.15 6.29 -9.44
CA LYS A 109 -35.49 6.31 -8.12
C LYS A 109 -35.78 7.60 -7.34
N LEU A 110 -35.85 8.75 -8.01
CA LEU A 110 -36.09 10.07 -7.39
C LEU A 110 -37.57 10.31 -7.07
N LEU A 111 -38.49 9.64 -7.77
CA LEU A 111 -39.93 9.86 -7.68
C LEU A 111 -40.51 9.83 -6.24
N PRO A 112 -40.12 8.92 -5.33
CA PRO A 112 -40.56 8.98 -3.93
C PRO A 112 -40.18 10.29 -3.22
N SER A 113 -38.99 10.83 -3.50
CA SER A 113 -38.53 12.12 -2.95
C SER A 113 -39.27 13.30 -3.57
N LEU A 114 -39.64 13.23 -4.86
CA LEU A 114 -40.49 14.23 -5.51
C LEU A 114 -41.91 14.22 -4.93
N ILE A 115 -42.52 13.05 -4.69
CA ILE A 115 -43.81 12.91 -4.01
C ILE A 115 -43.72 13.48 -2.59
N LYS A 116 -42.69 13.14 -1.80
CA LYS A 116 -42.50 13.73 -0.47
C LYS A 116 -42.38 15.26 -0.54
N THR A 117 -41.65 15.79 -1.52
CA THR A 117 -41.47 17.24 -1.71
C THR A 117 -42.76 17.95 -2.14
N SER A 118 -43.60 17.31 -2.96
CA SER A 118 -44.93 17.79 -3.36
C SER A 118 -45.85 17.95 -2.14
N ASN A 119 -45.89 16.92 -1.29
CA ASN A 119 -46.68 16.94 -0.05
C ASN A 119 -46.14 17.99 0.95
N PHE A 120 -44.81 18.07 1.11
CA PHE A 120 -44.15 19.07 1.94
C PHE A 120 -44.46 20.51 1.47
N LEU A 121 -44.35 20.80 0.17
CA LEU A 121 -44.68 22.13 -0.38
C LEU A 121 -46.16 22.49 -0.19
N SER A 122 -47.05 21.49 -0.22
CA SER A 122 -48.46 21.68 0.12
C SER A 122 -48.63 22.07 1.60
N GLN A 123 -47.92 21.41 2.53
CA GLN A 123 -47.88 21.80 3.95
C GLN A 123 -47.32 23.22 4.17
N VAL A 124 -46.24 23.59 3.46
CA VAL A 124 -45.69 24.97 3.47
C VAL A 124 -46.74 25.97 3.00
N SER A 125 -47.49 25.67 1.93
CA SER A 125 -48.59 26.52 1.44
C SER A 125 -49.72 26.66 2.46
N HIS A 126 -50.10 25.58 3.15
CA HIS A 126 -51.10 25.63 4.22
C HIS A 126 -50.66 26.48 5.42
N VAL A 127 -49.41 26.38 5.87
CA VAL A 127 -48.89 27.21 6.99
C VAL A 127 -48.75 28.68 6.56
N PHE A 128 -48.32 28.95 5.33
CA PHE A 128 -48.29 30.31 4.76
C PHE A 128 -49.70 30.94 4.71
N ARG A 129 -50.70 30.21 4.20
CA ARG A 129 -52.12 30.63 4.20
C ARG A 129 -52.65 30.87 5.61
N ASN A 130 -52.34 29.99 6.56
CA ASN A 130 -52.79 30.16 7.95
C ASN A 130 -52.15 31.41 8.59
N LEU A 131 -50.85 31.64 8.40
CA LEU A 131 -50.19 32.87 8.86
C LEU A 131 -50.82 34.14 8.29
N LEU A 132 -51.16 34.18 7.01
CA LEU A 132 -51.87 35.32 6.41
C LEU A 132 -53.26 35.54 7.05
N LEU A 133 -54.03 34.46 7.25
CA LEU A 133 -55.36 34.53 7.88
C LEU A 133 -55.28 34.99 9.35
N GLN A 134 -54.35 34.43 10.15
CA GLN A 134 -54.15 34.85 11.55
C GLN A 134 -53.68 36.31 11.65
N LEU A 135 -52.87 36.78 10.70
CA LEU A 135 -52.49 38.19 10.63
C LEU A 135 -53.69 39.08 10.25
N ARG A 136 -54.51 38.71 9.25
CA ARG A 136 -55.74 39.46 8.91
C ARG A 136 -56.64 39.60 10.12
N GLU A 137 -56.93 38.51 10.82
CA GLU A 137 -57.78 38.57 12.01
C GLU A 137 -57.14 39.29 13.19
N PHE A 138 -55.82 39.16 13.39
CA PHE A 138 -55.14 39.99 14.40
C PHE A 138 -55.23 41.50 14.10
N HIS A 139 -55.22 41.89 12.82
CA HIS A 139 -55.40 43.28 12.39
C HIS A 139 -56.87 43.73 12.32
N SER A 140 -57.85 42.81 12.19
CA SER A 140 -59.29 43.11 12.30
C SER A 140 -59.72 43.33 13.76
N MET A 141 -59.05 42.64 14.69
CA MET A 141 -59.33 42.62 16.12
C MET A 141 -59.02 43.95 16.84
N LYS A 142 -60.07 44.71 17.17
CA LYS A 142 -60.01 45.95 17.99
C LYS A 142 -59.76 45.71 19.50
N ILE A 143 -58.82 44.84 19.85
CA ILE A 143 -58.60 44.38 21.24
C ILE A 143 -57.96 45.45 22.15
N ILE A 144 -57.22 46.41 21.59
CA ILE A 144 -56.56 47.48 22.35
C ILE A 144 -57.11 48.85 21.90
N PRO A 145 -57.88 49.56 22.75
CA PRO A 145 -58.26 50.95 22.48
C PRO A 145 -57.01 51.82 22.28
N ASN A 146 -57.03 52.65 21.24
CA ASN A 146 -55.90 53.49 20.81
C ASN A 146 -54.62 52.74 20.40
N CYS A 147 -54.68 51.45 20.05
CA CYS A 147 -53.65 50.88 19.17
C CYS A 147 -53.86 51.40 17.74
N PRO A 148 -52.87 52.04 17.11
CA PRO A 148 -52.83 52.19 15.66
C PRO A 148 -52.49 50.83 15.01
N ASN A 149 -52.56 50.75 13.68
CA ASN A 149 -52.22 49.57 12.87
C ASN A 149 -50.69 49.31 12.80
N GLU A 150 -50.03 49.29 13.97
CA GLU A 150 -48.59 49.49 14.16
C GLU A 150 -47.97 48.49 15.15
N CYS A 151 -48.67 47.40 15.50
CA CYS A 151 -48.01 46.21 16.06
C CYS A 151 -47.11 45.63 14.97
N SER A 152 -45.83 46.00 14.97
CA SER A 152 -44.92 45.75 13.83
C SER A 152 -44.69 44.28 13.51
N LEU A 153 -44.94 43.36 14.47
CA LEU A 153 -44.94 41.89 14.35
C LEU A 153 -43.83 41.30 13.47
N VAL A 154 -42.65 41.94 13.45
CA VAL A 154 -41.55 41.63 12.53
C VAL A 154 -41.13 40.16 12.53
N PRO A 155 -41.13 39.41 13.65
CA PRO A 155 -40.88 37.97 13.63
C PRO A 155 -41.86 37.18 12.76
N ILE A 156 -43.15 37.55 12.74
CA ILE A 156 -44.21 36.83 12.02
C ILE A 156 -44.21 37.20 10.53
N TRP A 157 -44.02 38.48 10.19
CA TRP A 157 -43.79 38.91 8.81
C TRP A 157 -42.52 38.28 8.22
N ARG A 158 -41.50 38.07 9.06
CA ARG A 158 -40.31 37.30 8.67
C ARG A 158 -40.64 35.83 8.41
N CYS A 159 -41.46 35.17 9.23
CA CYS A 159 -41.89 33.78 8.97
C CYS A 159 -42.55 33.62 7.59
N LEU A 160 -43.41 34.56 7.17
CA LEU A 160 -43.96 34.56 5.80
C LEU A 160 -42.86 34.66 4.73
N GLY A 161 -41.86 35.53 4.94
CA GLY A 161 -40.71 35.65 4.03
C GLY A 161 -39.81 34.40 4.00
N ASP A 162 -39.56 33.79 5.16
CA ASP A 162 -38.77 32.57 5.29
C ASP A 162 -39.48 31.37 4.60
N LEU A 163 -40.83 31.31 4.61
CA LEU A 163 -41.63 30.31 3.84
C LEU A 163 -41.61 30.59 2.33
N LEU A 164 -41.73 31.84 1.89
CA LEU A 164 -41.60 32.20 0.46
C LEU A 164 -40.19 31.88 -0.07
N ALA A 165 -39.17 32.05 0.77
CA ALA A 165 -37.80 31.64 0.44
C ALA A 165 -37.65 30.13 0.24
N VAL A 166 -38.50 29.28 0.85
CA VAL A 166 -38.49 27.82 0.59
C VAL A 166 -38.92 27.51 -0.84
N PHE A 167 -40.05 28.07 -1.28
CA PHE A 167 -40.52 27.91 -2.66
C PHE A 167 -39.51 28.47 -3.68
N MET A 168 -38.99 29.67 -3.42
CA MET A 168 -37.98 30.33 -4.27
C MET A 168 -36.68 29.49 -4.39
N SER A 169 -36.24 28.88 -3.30
CA SER A 169 -35.04 28.03 -3.29
C SER A 169 -35.23 26.80 -4.18
N ILE A 170 -36.41 26.16 -4.16
CA ILE A 170 -36.70 25.01 -5.00
C ILE A 170 -36.76 25.41 -6.48
N ASP A 171 -37.40 26.54 -6.80
CA ASP A 171 -37.41 27.07 -8.18
C ASP A 171 -35.99 27.34 -8.71
N GLU A 172 -35.10 27.87 -7.87
CA GLU A 172 -33.69 28.09 -8.24
C GLU A 172 -32.91 26.77 -8.40
N ILE A 173 -33.13 25.78 -7.52
CA ILE A 173 -32.51 24.46 -7.64
C ILE A 173 -32.92 23.78 -8.95
N ILE A 174 -34.21 23.79 -9.30
CA ILE A 174 -34.72 23.20 -10.55
C ILE A 174 -34.20 23.97 -11.77
N ARG A 175 -34.13 25.30 -11.72
CA ARG A 175 -33.60 26.13 -12.83
C ARG A 175 -32.13 25.83 -13.12
N ASN A 176 -31.32 25.60 -12.09
CA ASN A 176 -29.88 25.31 -12.22
C ASN A 176 -29.57 23.80 -12.41
N ARG A 177 -30.59 22.95 -12.62
CA ARG A 177 -30.46 21.51 -12.91
C ARG A 177 -31.16 21.12 -14.21
N PRO A 178 -30.64 21.52 -15.39
CA PRO A 178 -31.25 21.19 -16.69
C PRO A 178 -31.36 19.68 -16.95
N ILE A 179 -30.40 18.87 -16.47
CA ILE A 179 -30.40 17.40 -16.61
C ILE A 179 -31.64 16.80 -15.91
N LEU A 180 -31.97 17.26 -14.69
CA LEU A 180 -33.16 16.82 -13.96
C LEU A 180 -34.44 17.14 -14.75
N LYS A 181 -34.56 18.36 -15.27
CA LYS A 181 -35.73 18.79 -16.05
C LYS A 181 -35.86 18.02 -17.38
N GLN A 182 -34.76 17.76 -18.06
CA GLN A 182 -34.71 16.95 -19.28
C GLN A 182 -35.11 15.49 -19.01
N HIS A 183 -34.52 14.86 -17.99
CA HIS A 183 -34.82 13.48 -17.62
C HIS A 183 -36.29 13.32 -17.18
N TRP A 184 -36.80 14.30 -16.41
CA TRP A 184 -38.21 14.34 -16.03
C TRP A 184 -39.13 14.47 -17.24
N GLN A 185 -38.91 15.41 -18.16
CA GLN A 185 -39.77 15.58 -19.33
C GLN A 185 -39.83 14.31 -20.20
N GLN A 186 -38.72 13.59 -20.33
CA GLN A 186 -38.66 12.31 -21.04
C GLN A 186 -39.41 11.20 -20.28
N TYR A 187 -39.29 11.13 -18.96
CA TYR A 187 -40.06 10.21 -18.11
C TYR A 187 -41.56 10.50 -18.14
N PHE A 188 -41.97 11.74 -17.85
CA PHE A 188 -43.35 12.19 -17.84
C PHE A 188 -44.05 11.90 -19.17
N LYS A 189 -43.44 12.31 -20.29
CA LYS A 189 -43.98 12.05 -21.64
C LYS A 189 -44.10 10.54 -21.94
N SER A 190 -43.18 9.72 -21.43
CA SER A 190 -43.27 8.26 -21.54
C SER A 190 -44.44 7.70 -20.74
N MET A 191 -44.61 8.11 -19.48
CA MET A 191 -45.70 7.65 -18.61
C MET A 191 -47.09 8.04 -19.15
N CYS A 192 -47.27 9.29 -19.60
CA CYS A 192 -48.52 9.70 -20.24
C CYS A 192 -48.77 8.95 -21.57
N SER A 193 -47.72 8.59 -22.33
CA SER A 193 -47.88 7.76 -23.53
C SER A 193 -48.31 6.32 -23.23
N THR A 194 -47.96 5.79 -22.05
CA THR A 194 -48.39 4.44 -21.62
C THR A 194 -49.84 4.37 -21.14
N GLU A 195 -50.51 5.50 -20.89
CA GLU A 195 -51.96 5.54 -20.60
C GLU A 195 -52.78 4.93 -21.74
N TYR A 196 -52.35 5.18 -22.98
CA TYR A 196 -52.99 4.66 -24.20
C TYR A 196 -52.66 3.18 -24.49
N ASN A 197 -51.72 2.56 -23.75
CA ASN A 197 -51.40 1.13 -23.88
C ASN A 197 -50.87 0.51 -22.55
N PRO A 198 -51.72 0.36 -21.51
CA PRO A 198 -51.30 -0.14 -20.19
C PRO A 198 -50.76 -1.58 -20.22
N ALA A 199 -51.20 -2.38 -21.20
CA ALA A 199 -50.74 -3.76 -21.40
C ALA A 199 -49.22 -3.88 -21.62
N MET A 200 -48.54 -2.82 -22.08
CA MET A 200 -47.07 -2.76 -22.18
C MET A 200 -46.35 -2.80 -20.82
N LEU A 201 -47.05 -2.54 -19.72
CA LEU A 201 -46.54 -2.56 -18.35
C LEU A 201 -47.17 -3.67 -17.48
N GLY A 202 -48.19 -4.37 -17.97
CA GLY A 202 -48.91 -5.41 -17.22
C GLY A 202 -49.94 -4.89 -16.21
N VAL A 203 -50.36 -3.62 -16.32
CA VAL A 203 -51.22 -2.91 -15.37
C VAL A 203 -52.56 -2.53 -16.05
N THR A 204 -53.64 -2.30 -15.30
CA THR A 204 -54.88 -1.75 -15.86
C THR A 204 -54.78 -0.22 -16.05
N ALA A 205 -55.65 0.34 -16.92
CA ALA A 205 -55.75 1.79 -17.11
C ALA A 205 -56.21 2.53 -15.84
N GLU A 206 -57.00 1.86 -15.00
CA GLU A 206 -57.57 2.43 -13.77
C GLU A 206 -56.48 2.55 -12.69
N GLN A 207 -55.70 1.49 -12.48
CA GLN A 207 -54.54 1.49 -11.57
C GLN A 207 -53.42 2.47 -11.99
N LEU A 208 -53.30 2.79 -13.27
CA LEU A 208 -52.28 3.73 -13.75
C LEU A 208 -52.69 5.22 -13.56
N ARG A 209 -54.00 5.50 -13.45
CA ARG A 209 -54.54 6.87 -13.39
C ARG A 209 -54.08 7.67 -12.15
N PRO A 210 -54.09 7.13 -10.91
CA PRO A 210 -53.60 7.85 -9.72
C PRO A 210 -52.15 8.31 -9.87
N LEU A 211 -51.30 7.46 -10.46
CA LEU A 211 -49.90 7.78 -10.72
C LEU A 211 -49.77 8.93 -11.76
N ILE A 212 -50.57 8.95 -12.82
CA ILE A 212 -50.53 10.03 -13.81
C ILE A 212 -51.00 11.36 -13.21
N VAL A 213 -52.01 11.35 -12.34
CA VAL A 213 -52.45 12.55 -11.59
C VAL A 213 -51.33 13.05 -10.67
N GLN A 214 -50.73 12.18 -9.85
CA GLN A 214 -49.57 12.49 -9.00
C GLN A 214 -48.39 13.07 -9.80
N LEU A 215 -48.05 12.47 -10.96
CA LEU A 215 -46.98 12.98 -11.81
C LEU A 215 -47.31 14.36 -12.40
N THR A 216 -48.57 14.59 -12.80
CA THR A 216 -49.02 15.89 -13.32
C THR A 216 -48.98 16.97 -12.24
N GLN A 217 -49.33 16.64 -10.99
CA GLN A 217 -49.16 17.53 -9.85
C GLN A 217 -47.69 17.88 -9.60
N ILE A 218 -46.77 16.91 -9.65
CA ILE A 218 -45.32 17.13 -9.46
C ILE A 218 -44.73 18.00 -10.57
N ASP A 219 -45.15 17.81 -11.83
CA ASP A 219 -44.73 18.67 -12.94
C ASP A 219 -45.18 20.12 -12.71
N ALA A 220 -46.48 20.33 -12.43
CA ALA A 220 -47.04 21.66 -12.20
C ALA A 220 -46.45 22.36 -10.96
N GLN A 221 -46.40 21.68 -9.81
CA GLN A 221 -45.98 22.25 -8.52
C GLN A 221 -44.48 22.47 -8.42
N ILE A 222 -43.64 21.55 -8.94
CA ILE A 222 -42.18 21.56 -8.72
C ILE A 222 -41.42 21.80 -10.03
N LEU A 223 -41.56 20.90 -11.00
CA LEU A 223 -40.59 20.79 -12.11
C LEU A 223 -40.85 21.77 -13.26
N SER A 224 -42.01 22.42 -13.27
CA SER A 224 -42.29 23.64 -14.02
C SER A 224 -41.32 24.77 -13.64
N GLY A 225 -40.87 24.85 -12.37
CA GLY A 225 -40.06 25.94 -11.83
C GLY A 225 -40.88 27.19 -11.48
N ASN A 226 -42.11 26.99 -10.98
CA ASN A 226 -43.06 28.03 -10.59
C ASN A 226 -43.59 27.85 -9.15
N CYS A 227 -42.88 27.17 -8.26
CA CYS A 227 -43.26 26.92 -6.86
C CYS A 227 -43.71 28.22 -6.16
N LEU A 228 -42.89 29.27 -6.23
CA LEU A 228 -43.14 30.57 -5.62
C LEU A 228 -44.35 31.25 -6.26
N ARG A 229 -44.44 31.16 -7.59
CA ARG A 229 -45.50 31.76 -8.40
C ARG A 229 -46.86 31.13 -8.11
N ASN A 230 -46.93 29.80 -8.09
CA ASN A 230 -48.12 29.05 -7.70
C ASN A 230 -48.57 29.41 -6.27
N CYS A 231 -47.63 29.71 -5.36
CA CYS A 231 -47.96 30.15 -4.01
C CYS A 231 -48.55 31.57 -3.95
N TYR A 232 -48.02 32.57 -4.67
CA TYR A 232 -48.58 33.94 -4.60
C TYR A 232 -49.71 34.23 -5.61
N GLU A 233 -49.91 33.41 -6.66
CA GLU A 233 -51.00 33.56 -7.65
C GLU A 233 -52.22 32.65 -7.38
N GLN A 234 -52.20 31.78 -6.36
CA GLN A 234 -53.40 31.07 -5.91
C GLN A 234 -54.38 32.03 -5.20
N SER A 235 -55.69 31.79 -5.34
CA SER A 235 -56.71 32.52 -4.57
C SER A 235 -56.68 32.11 -3.11
N TYR A 236 -56.74 33.09 -2.21
CA TYR A 236 -56.82 32.87 -0.76
C TYR A 236 -58.25 32.93 -0.22
N GLY A 237 -59.21 33.38 -1.04
CA GLY A 237 -60.62 33.58 -0.69
C GLY A 237 -60.85 35.00 -0.18
N ASP A 238 -61.50 35.14 0.98
CA ASP A 238 -61.80 36.43 1.65
C ASP A 238 -60.57 37.34 1.93
N LEU A 239 -59.35 36.86 1.68
CA LEU A 239 -58.10 37.64 1.72
C LEU A 239 -57.86 38.44 0.43
N ASP A 240 -58.34 37.95 -0.71
CA ASP A 240 -58.09 38.53 -2.04
C ASP A 240 -58.83 39.88 -2.21
N ASP A 241 -59.99 40.01 -1.57
CA ASP A 241 -60.82 41.22 -1.57
C ASP A 241 -60.45 42.23 -0.45
N ASP A 242 -59.62 41.86 0.55
CA ASP A 242 -59.25 42.76 1.65
C ASP A 242 -58.14 43.75 1.25
N LEU A 243 -58.55 44.76 0.51
CA LEU A 243 -57.73 45.90 0.11
C LEU A 243 -57.13 46.65 1.32
N SER A 244 -57.69 46.54 2.53
CA SER A 244 -57.15 47.19 3.73
C SER A 244 -55.93 46.44 4.27
N PHE A 245 -56.03 45.12 4.38
CA PHE A 245 -54.92 44.23 4.77
C PHE A 245 -53.82 44.22 3.70
N ALA A 246 -54.18 44.17 2.41
CA ALA A 246 -53.23 44.20 1.30
C ALA A 246 -52.37 45.49 1.30
N ASN A 247 -52.96 46.65 1.58
CA ASN A 247 -52.21 47.89 1.72
C ASN A 247 -51.33 47.93 2.98
N HIS A 248 -51.76 47.32 4.10
CA HIS A 248 -50.93 47.19 5.30
C HIS A 248 -49.72 46.28 5.06
N LEU A 249 -49.93 45.08 4.51
CA LEU A 249 -48.87 44.16 4.07
C LEU A 249 -47.84 44.87 3.19
N LYS A 250 -48.29 45.58 2.15
CA LYS A 250 -47.43 46.34 1.23
C LYS A 250 -46.58 47.40 1.96
N SER A 251 -47.19 48.15 2.87
CA SER A 251 -46.49 49.18 3.67
C SER A 251 -45.42 48.56 4.58
N THR A 252 -45.76 47.47 5.27
CA THR A 252 -44.84 46.75 6.17
C THR A 252 -43.67 46.13 5.41
N VAL A 253 -43.91 45.48 4.27
CA VAL A 253 -42.84 44.91 3.43
C VAL A 253 -41.89 45.99 2.90
N LEU A 254 -42.42 47.13 2.44
CA LEU A 254 -41.59 48.27 2.01
C LEU A 254 -40.76 48.85 3.15
N SER A 255 -41.31 48.93 4.37
CA SER A 255 -40.56 49.38 5.56
C SER A 255 -39.44 48.40 5.95
N LEU A 256 -39.67 47.09 5.82
CA LEU A 256 -38.64 46.06 6.06
C LEU A 256 -37.53 46.12 4.99
N PHE A 257 -37.88 46.37 3.72
CA PHE A 257 -36.92 46.53 2.63
C PHE A 257 -36.05 47.79 2.81
N ASP A 258 -36.64 48.95 3.10
CA ASP A 258 -35.89 50.20 3.36
C ASP A 258 -34.94 50.06 4.56
N LYS A 259 -35.37 49.38 5.62
CA LYS A 259 -34.48 49.02 6.75
C LYS A 259 -33.32 48.14 6.30
N TRP A 260 -33.58 47.06 5.55
CA TRP A 260 -32.54 46.15 5.06
C TRP A 260 -31.54 46.86 4.13
N TYR A 261 -32.03 47.66 3.17
CA TYR A 261 -31.21 48.36 2.19
C TYR A 261 -30.22 49.33 2.86
N ARG A 262 -30.66 50.06 3.90
CA ARG A 262 -29.79 50.94 4.69
C ARG A 262 -28.71 50.21 5.49
N PHE A 263 -28.95 48.96 5.89
CA PHE A 263 -27.92 48.12 6.51
C PHE A 263 -26.96 47.54 5.46
N ALA A 264 -27.45 47.08 4.31
CA ALA A 264 -26.62 46.52 3.25
C ALA A 264 -25.65 47.55 2.63
N GLY A 265 -26.13 48.78 2.41
CA GLY A 265 -25.32 49.89 1.87
C GLY A 265 -24.17 50.37 2.77
N ALA A 266 -24.05 49.86 4.00
CA ALA A 266 -22.91 50.11 4.88
C ALA A 266 -21.72 49.14 4.65
N THR A 267 -21.88 48.14 3.78
CA THR A 267 -20.94 46.99 3.67
C THR A 267 -20.56 46.63 2.23
N GLU A 268 -20.25 47.61 1.37
CA GLU A 268 -19.76 47.35 0.01
C GLU A 268 -18.45 48.06 -0.35
N THR A 269 -17.35 47.30 -0.32
CA THR A 269 -16.30 47.39 -1.35
C THR A 269 -15.84 45.97 -1.67
N LEU A 270 -16.36 45.38 -2.75
CA LEU A 270 -15.88 44.09 -3.26
C LEU A 270 -14.46 44.25 -3.82
N PRO A 271 -13.46 43.46 -3.37
CA PRO A 271 -12.13 43.47 -3.96
C PRO A 271 -12.18 43.04 -5.43
N GLN A 272 -11.29 43.60 -6.26
CA GLN A 272 -11.13 43.17 -7.65
C GLN A 272 -10.71 41.70 -7.71
N THR A 273 -11.15 40.99 -8.76
CA THR A 273 -10.97 39.53 -8.92
C THR A 273 -9.51 39.10 -8.71
N PRO A 274 -9.20 38.34 -7.65
CA PRO A 274 -7.83 37.89 -7.38
C PRO A 274 -7.31 36.94 -8.47
N SER A 275 -5.99 36.81 -8.60
CA SER A 275 -5.41 35.75 -9.43
C SER A 275 -5.76 34.37 -8.87
N ALA A 276 -5.83 33.34 -9.72
CA ALA A 276 -6.20 31.99 -9.30
C ALA A 276 -5.34 31.45 -8.14
N SER A 277 -4.05 31.79 -8.08
CA SER A 277 -3.18 31.48 -6.94
C SER A 277 -3.69 32.14 -5.65
N SER A 278 -3.88 33.46 -5.65
CA SER A 278 -4.41 34.19 -4.47
C SER A 278 -5.85 33.81 -4.08
N ALA A 279 -6.67 33.32 -5.02
CA ALA A 279 -7.97 32.73 -4.72
C ALA A 279 -7.82 31.39 -3.97
N LEU A 280 -6.89 30.51 -4.39
CA LEU A 280 -6.58 29.27 -3.68
C LEU A 280 -5.97 29.54 -2.29
N THR A 281 -5.11 30.56 -2.13
CA THR A 281 -4.62 31.00 -0.81
C THR A 281 -5.76 31.51 0.07
N SER A 282 -6.75 32.20 -0.51
CA SER A 282 -7.93 32.66 0.22
C SER A 282 -8.82 31.50 0.68
N VAL A 283 -8.96 30.45 -0.13
CA VAL A 283 -9.64 29.20 0.24
C VAL A 283 -8.89 28.47 1.37
N ASP A 284 -7.56 28.37 1.30
CA ASP A 284 -6.75 27.78 2.37
C ASP A 284 -6.94 28.52 3.71
N VAL A 285 -6.85 29.85 3.70
CA VAL A 285 -7.07 30.68 4.90
C VAL A 285 -8.50 30.55 5.43
N PHE A 286 -9.51 30.48 4.54
CA PHE A 286 -10.91 30.27 4.90
C PHE A 286 -11.15 28.92 5.58
N LEU A 287 -10.65 27.82 5.00
CA LEU A 287 -10.78 26.47 5.56
C LEU A 287 -10.05 26.33 6.91
N LYS A 288 -8.86 26.92 7.04
CA LYS A 288 -8.14 27.01 8.32
C LYS A 288 -8.92 27.81 9.36
N GLY A 289 -9.52 28.94 8.98
CA GLY A 289 -10.37 29.75 9.85
C GLY A 289 -11.59 28.97 10.36
N ILE A 290 -12.21 28.16 9.50
CA ILE A 290 -13.30 27.24 9.85
C ILE A 290 -12.88 26.19 10.88
N GLN A 291 -11.74 25.51 10.67
CA GLN A 291 -11.22 24.50 11.60
C GLN A 291 -10.94 25.09 13.00
N HIS A 292 -10.43 26.32 13.06
CA HIS A 292 -10.23 27.04 14.32
C HIS A 292 -11.56 27.51 14.92
N SER A 293 -12.55 27.90 14.12
CA SER A 293 -13.87 28.36 14.57
C SER A 293 -14.67 27.28 15.30
N ASP A 294 -14.71 26.03 14.80
CA ASP A 294 -15.35 24.92 15.53
C ASP A 294 -14.60 24.58 16.83
N THR A 295 -13.27 24.58 16.80
CA THR A 295 -12.44 24.33 17.99
C THR A 295 -12.67 25.42 19.06
N LEU A 296 -12.74 26.69 18.65
CA LEU A 296 -13.10 27.81 19.50
C LEU A 296 -14.55 27.70 20.01
N THR A 297 -15.49 27.25 19.17
CA THR A 297 -16.89 27.01 19.55
C THR A 297 -16.99 25.91 20.61
N ARG A 298 -16.20 24.83 20.52
CA ARG A 298 -16.14 23.79 21.55
C ARG A 298 -15.61 24.33 22.89
N LEU A 299 -14.61 25.22 22.87
CA LEU A 299 -14.13 25.91 24.08
C LEU A 299 -15.15 26.90 24.65
N ILE A 300 -15.75 27.75 23.82
CA ILE A 300 -16.79 28.71 24.20
C ILE A 300 -18.01 27.99 24.78
N LYS A 301 -18.44 26.87 24.19
CA LYS A 301 -19.52 26.03 24.71
C LYS A 301 -19.20 25.53 26.12
N SER A 302 -18.01 24.98 26.34
CA SER A 302 -17.57 24.49 27.66
C SER A 302 -17.50 25.61 28.71
N ALA A 303 -17.00 26.79 28.32
CA ALA A 303 -16.96 27.97 29.19
C ALA A 303 -18.38 28.49 29.53
N LEU A 304 -19.28 28.54 28.54
CA LEU A 304 -20.67 28.96 28.76
C LEU A 304 -21.45 27.96 29.61
N SER A 305 -21.21 26.64 29.49
CA SER A 305 -21.82 25.66 30.40
C SER A 305 -21.34 25.80 31.85
N LEU A 306 -20.13 26.28 32.08
CA LEU A 306 -19.62 26.59 33.44
C LEU A 306 -20.14 27.93 33.98
N LEU A 307 -20.45 28.90 33.10
CA LEU A 307 -20.96 30.22 33.48
C LEU A 307 -22.49 30.30 33.63
N LEU A 308 -23.24 29.27 33.20
CA LEU A 308 -24.71 29.25 33.22
C LEU A 308 -25.32 28.49 34.42
N GLU A 309 -24.51 28.03 35.39
CA GLU A 309 -25.02 27.48 36.66
C GLU A 309 -25.26 28.55 37.74
N ASP A 310 -24.71 29.77 37.60
CA ASP A 310 -24.90 30.83 38.59
C ASP A 310 -26.16 31.67 38.33
N ARG A 311 -26.74 32.21 39.40
CA ARG A 311 -28.13 32.70 39.43
C ARG A 311 -28.23 34.15 39.01
N ILE A 312 -29.22 34.45 38.16
CA ILE A 312 -29.65 35.83 37.86
C ILE A 312 -30.00 36.53 39.20
N CYS A 313 -29.22 37.55 39.57
CA CYS A 313 -29.30 38.18 40.88
C CYS A 313 -30.59 39.00 41.04
N LYS A 314 -31.09 39.06 42.29
CA LYS A 314 -32.46 39.47 42.60
C LYS A 314 -32.60 40.98 42.91
N THR A 315 -31.95 41.83 42.13
CA THR A 315 -31.87 43.29 42.34
C THR A 315 -32.27 44.08 41.08
N HIS A 316 -32.88 45.26 41.28
CA HIS A 316 -33.45 46.17 40.26
C HIS A 316 -34.89 45.91 39.74
N SER A 317 -35.73 45.14 40.43
CA SER A 317 -37.15 44.96 40.05
C SER A 317 -38.15 45.93 40.74
N THR A 318 -37.70 47.07 41.28
CA THR A 318 -38.46 47.85 42.29
C THR A 318 -38.59 49.36 42.05
N GLN A 319 -38.19 49.90 40.90
CA GLN A 319 -38.28 51.36 40.61
C GLN A 319 -39.21 51.76 39.45
N ILE A 320 -39.92 50.83 38.81
CA ILE A 320 -40.94 51.12 37.78
C ILE A 320 -42.32 50.68 38.31
N PHE A 321 -42.84 51.42 39.30
CA PHE A 321 -44.14 51.12 39.95
C PHE A 321 -45.14 52.29 39.88
N SER A 322 -44.82 53.36 39.14
CA SER A 322 -45.55 54.65 39.17
C SER A 322 -46.26 55.04 37.87
N LEU A 323 -46.34 54.16 36.86
CA LEU A 323 -47.15 54.37 35.64
C LEU A 323 -48.24 53.30 35.44
N ILE A 324 -48.61 52.59 36.51
CA ILE A 324 -49.67 51.58 36.49
C ILE A 324 -51.04 52.27 36.51
N GLN A 325 -51.58 52.58 35.32
CA GLN A 325 -53.04 52.62 35.11
C GLN A 325 -53.48 52.38 33.65
N THR A 326 -52.70 52.81 32.66
CA THR A 326 -52.98 52.55 31.22
C THR A 326 -52.44 51.21 30.70
N VAL A 327 -51.53 50.56 31.44
CA VAL A 327 -50.63 49.52 30.90
C VAL A 327 -51.16 48.08 31.13
N LYS A 328 -52.42 47.87 31.53
CA LYS A 328 -52.89 46.56 32.05
C LYS A 328 -52.71 45.38 31.08
N ASN A 329 -52.81 45.61 29.76
CA ASN A 329 -52.62 44.58 28.73
C ASN A 329 -51.15 44.43 28.29
N SER A 330 -50.39 45.53 28.15
CA SER A 330 -48.96 45.46 27.86
C SER A 330 -48.20 44.83 29.03
N TRP A 331 -48.63 45.09 30.27
CA TRP A 331 -48.08 44.52 31.51
C TRP A 331 -48.20 42.99 31.56
N THR A 332 -49.28 42.38 31.08
CA THR A 332 -49.40 40.91 31.05
C THR A 332 -48.47 40.28 30.02
N MET A 333 -48.30 40.90 28.84
CA MET A 333 -47.34 40.45 27.82
C MET A 333 -45.87 40.68 28.24
N ILE A 334 -45.56 41.80 28.87
CA ILE A 334 -44.23 42.08 29.44
C ILE A 334 -43.91 41.14 30.62
N ASN A 335 -44.90 40.80 31.46
CA ASN A 335 -44.73 39.75 32.47
C ASN A 335 -44.59 38.36 31.86
N ALA A 336 -45.24 38.04 30.74
CA ALA A 336 -45.02 36.78 30.02
C ALA A 336 -43.57 36.71 29.52
N ALA A 337 -43.08 37.76 28.86
CA ALA A 337 -41.68 37.87 28.43
C ALA A 337 -40.70 37.69 29.61
N MET A 338 -40.88 38.42 30.71
CA MET A 338 -40.03 38.27 31.91
C MET A 338 -40.10 36.85 32.52
N ARG A 339 -41.28 36.24 32.62
CA ARG A 339 -41.44 34.86 33.13
C ARG A 339 -40.78 33.81 32.25
N ILE A 340 -40.63 34.08 30.95
CA ILE A 340 -39.95 33.20 29.99
C ILE A 340 -38.43 33.43 30.05
N LEU A 341 -37.96 34.68 30.20
CA LEU A 341 -36.54 35.01 30.39
C LEU A 341 -35.95 34.51 31.72
N LEU A 342 -36.79 34.30 32.75
CA LEU A 342 -36.42 33.68 34.02
C LEU A 342 -36.32 32.14 33.97
N GLN A 343 -36.46 31.52 32.79
CA GLN A 343 -36.32 30.08 32.56
C GLN A 343 -35.13 29.79 31.64
N THR A 344 -34.74 28.51 31.52
CA THR A 344 -33.69 28.10 30.58
C THR A 344 -34.01 28.55 29.16
N ALA A 345 -33.12 29.35 28.56
CA ALA A 345 -33.34 29.96 27.26
C ALA A 345 -33.29 28.89 26.14
N THR A 346 -34.40 28.70 25.43
CA THR A 346 -34.52 27.81 24.27
C THR A 346 -35.07 28.58 23.07
N PRO A 347 -34.83 28.18 21.81
CA PRO A 347 -35.29 28.92 20.65
C PRO A 347 -36.81 29.23 20.64
N PRO A 348 -37.73 28.29 20.97
CA PRO A 348 -39.16 28.60 21.09
C PRO A 348 -39.46 29.67 22.16
N ARG A 349 -38.76 29.63 23.30
CA ARG A 349 -38.91 30.61 24.39
C ARG A 349 -38.39 31.98 23.97
N VAL A 350 -37.26 32.06 23.27
CA VAL A 350 -36.72 33.32 22.73
C VAL A 350 -37.69 33.92 21.70
N THR A 351 -38.21 33.12 20.78
CA THR A 351 -39.26 33.55 19.83
C THR A 351 -40.52 34.03 20.56
N ALA A 352 -40.97 33.34 21.61
CA ALA A 352 -42.10 33.76 22.43
C ALA A 352 -41.86 35.09 23.18
N VAL A 353 -40.62 35.39 23.60
CA VAL A 353 -40.24 36.70 24.15
C VAL A 353 -40.35 37.79 23.08
N TYR A 354 -39.82 37.58 21.87
CA TYR A 354 -39.93 38.56 20.78
C TYR A 354 -41.39 38.83 20.37
N VAL A 355 -42.24 37.79 20.27
CA VAL A 355 -43.67 37.96 19.96
C VAL A 355 -44.40 38.66 21.11
N SER A 356 -44.13 38.30 22.37
CA SER A 356 -44.71 38.99 23.54
C SER A 356 -44.36 40.48 23.60
N LEU A 357 -43.10 40.84 23.30
CA LEU A 357 -42.65 42.23 23.26
C LEU A 357 -43.25 43.00 22.08
N GLY A 358 -43.35 42.36 20.90
CA GLY A 358 -44.02 42.94 19.73
C GLY A 358 -45.51 43.23 19.98
N LEU A 359 -46.22 42.30 20.62
CA LEU A 359 -47.61 42.48 21.06
C LEU A 359 -47.77 43.55 22.15
N ALA A 360 -46.71 43.84 22.92
CA ALA A 360 -46.70 44.88 23.95
C ALA A 360 -46.33 46.29 23.44
N GLN A 361 -46.01 46.44 22.14
CA GLN A 361 -45.52 47.68 21.51
C GLN A 361 -44.37 48.36 22.30
N PHE A 362 -43.42 47.58 22.85
CA PHE A 362 -42.37 48.10 23.75
C PHE A 362 -41.57 49.27 23.17
N GLU A 363 -41.34 49.28 21.85
CA GLU A 363 -40.64 50.35 21.10
C GLU A 363 -41.28 51.74 21.23
N LYS A 364 -42.56 51.83 21.65
CA LYS A 364 -43.30 53.07 21.91
C LYS A 364 -43.37 53.48 23.38
N HIS A 365 -42.88 52.62 24.28
CA HIS A 365 -43.03 52.77 25.73
C HIS A 365 -41.69 52.85 26.48
N MET A 366 -40.57 52.76 25.75
CA MET A 366 -39.20 52.82 26.25
C MET A 366 -38.41 53.91 25.49
N GLY A 367 -37.31 54.40 26.07
CA GLY A 367 -36.40 55.32 25.38
C GLY A 367 -35.70 54.64 24.20
N LYS A 368 -35.26 55.42 23.21
CA LYS A 368 -34.58 54.87 22.01
C LYS A 368 -33.33 54.06 22.37
N ASP A 369 -32.60 54.51 23.38
CA ASP A 369 -31.38 53.87 23.85
C ASP A 369 -31.70 52.59 24.66
N ASP A 370 -32.75 52.60 25.49
CA ASP A 370 -33.26 51.40 26.18
C ASP A 370 -33.73 50.33 25.18
N VAL A 371 -34.44 50.75 24.13
CA VAL A 371 -34.92 49.88 23.04
C VAL A 371 -33.73 49.31 22.26
N LEU A 372 -32.67 50.09 22.05
CA LEU A 372 -31.45 49.62 21.41
C LEU A 372 -30.74 48.59 22.31
N GLU A 373 -30.51 48.90 23.59
CA GLU A 373 -29.85 48.00 24.54
C GLU A 373 -30.62 46.68 24.69
N LEU A 374 -31.93 46.72 24.93
CA LEU A 374 -32.79 45.54 25.03
C LEU A 374 -32.73 44.68 23.76
N ASN A 375 -32.76 45.31 22.57
CA ASN A 375 -32.58 44.57 21.32
C ASN A 375 -31.17 43.95 21.21
N THR A 376 -30.09 44.62 21.64
CA THR A 376 -28.76 44.00 21.64
C THR A 376 -28.66 42.81 22.60
N LEU A 377 -29.29 42.88 23.77
CA LEU A 377 -29.32 41.80 24.76
C LEU A 377 -30.14 40.60 24.25
N LEU A 378 -31.32 40.84 23.67
CA LEU A 378 -32.14 39.78 23.08
C LEU A 378 -31.44 39.13 21.86
N ASN A 379 -30.77 39.93 21.02
CA ASN A 379 -29.96 39.41 19.92
C ASN A 379 -28.76 38.57 20.42
N ARG A 380 -28.09 38.99 21.50
CA ARG A 380 -27.04 38.19 22.17
C ARG A 380 -27.59 36.86 22.68
N ILE A 381 -28.73 36.86 23.38
CA ILE A 381 -29.40 35.63 23.86
C ILE A 381 -29.76 34.72 22.67
N ARG A 382 -30.33 35.27 21.60
CA ARG A 382 -30.66 34.53 20.37
C ARG A 382 -29.42 33.88 19.74
N SER A 383 -28.32 34.63 19.59
CA SER A 383 -27.07 34.11 19.05
C SER A 383 -26.44 33.04 19.93
N VAL A 384 -26.47 33.18 21.27
CA VAL A 384 -25.96 32.17 22.21
C VAL A 384 -26.81 30.90 22.18
N THR A 385 -28.14 31.01 22.28
CA THR A 385 -29.05 29.84 22.23
C THR A 385 -28.97 29.07 20.90
N ASN A 386 -28.61 29.75 19.80
CA ASN A 386 -28.49 29.14 18.48
C ASN A 386 -27.03 28.90 18.06
N ILE A 387 -26.04 29.09 18.94
CA ILE A 387 -24.61 29.15 18.58
C ILE A 387 -24.14 27.87 17.87
N ARG A 388 -24.61 26.69 18.30
CA ARG A 388 -24.29 25.41 17.65
C ARG A 388 -24.70 25.42 16.17
N ASN A 389 -25.95 25.79 15.89
CA ASN A 389 -26.51 25.75 14.55
C ASN A 389 -25.90 26.86 13.67
N LEU A 390 -25.61 28.03 14.27
CA LEU A 390 -24.91 29.13 13.61
C LEU A 390 -23.48 28.74 13.23
N THR A 391 -22.70 28.14 14.15
CA THR A 391 -21.36 27.63 13.83
C THR A 391 -21.46 26.58 12.75
N GLN A 392 -22.27 25.51 12.93
CA GLN A 392 -22.38 24.42 11.95
C GLN A 392 -22.74 24.95 10.54
N ARG A 393 -23.65 25.93 10.42
CA ARG A 393 -24.04 26.53 9.13
C ARG A 393 -23.00 27.51 8.54
N VAL A 394 -22.05 27.99 9.33
CA VAL A 394 -20.96 28.88 8.88
C VAL A 394 -19.65 28.10 8.64
N THR A 395 -19.49 26.93 9.24
CA THR A 395 -18.35 26.02 9.03
C THR A 395 -18.59 24.98 7.95
N ASP A 396 -19.85 24.66 7.60
CA ASP A 396 -20.18 23.62 6.63
C ASP A 396 -19.55 23.89 5.25
N CYS A 397 -18.62 23.02 4.87
CA CYS A 397 -17.93 23.07 3.59
C CYS A 397 -18.52 22.13 2.53
N SER A 398 -19.69 21.53 2.78
CA SER A 398 -20.40 20.64 1.86
C SER A 398 -20.70 21.23 0.47
N PHE A 399 -20.70 22.57 0.35
CA PHE A 399 -20.83 23.29 -0.92
C PHE A 399 -19.78 22.88 -1.98
N LEU A 400 -18.63 22.33 -1.56
CA LEU A 400 -17.59 21.82 -2.46
C LEU A 400 -18.08 20.67 -3.36
N LEU A 401 -19.14 19.94 -2.98
CA LEU A 401 -19.81 18.95 -3.82
C LEU A 401 -20.32 19.53 -5.15
N TYR A 402 -20.67 20.83 -5.16
CA TYR A 402 -21.15 21.54 -6.34
C TYR A 402 -20.01 22.16 -7.18
N HIS A 403 -18.78 22.10 -6.67
CA HIS A 403 -17.59 22.71 -7.25
C HIS A 403 -16.40 21.73 -7.33
N LEU A 404 -16.68 20.46 -7.67
CA LEU A 404 -15.68 19.38 -7.76
C LEU A 404 -14.35 19.75 -8.47
N PRO A 405 -14.32 20.54 -9.57
CA PRO A 405 -13.06 20.95 -10.20
C PRO A 405 -12.10 21.74 -9.27
N VAL A 406 -12.61 22.42 -8.25
CA VAL A 406 -11.80 23.13 -7.24
C VAL A 406 -11.00 22.13 -6.39
N ILE A 407 -11.59 20.99 -6.05
CA ILE A 407 -10.92 19.91 -5.29
C ILE A 407 -9.77 19.35 -6.14
N SER A 408 -10.00 19.05 -7.42
CA SER A 408 -8.95 18.56 -8.32
C SER A 408 -7.84 19.60 -8.55
N LEU A 409 -8.18 20.89 -8.67
CA LEU A 409 -7.21 21.98 -8.82
C LEU A 409 -6.36 22.16 -7.55
N TYR A 410 -6.98 22.09 -6.36
CA TYR A 410 -6.28 22.18 -5.08
C TYR A 410 -5.22 21.07 -4.94
N TRP A 411 -5.58 19.81 -5.20
CA TRP A 411 -4.60 18.72 -5.14
C TRP A 411 -3.52 18.86 -6.21
N ARG A 412 -3.87 19.26 -7.43
CA ARG A 412 -2.92 19.50 -8.53
C ARG A 412 -1.87 20.56 -8.22
N THR A 413 -2.23 21.59 -7.45
CA THR A 413 -1.32 22.70 -7.10
C THR A 413 -0.64 22.52 -5.73
N SER A 414 -1.01 21.47 -4.97
CA SER A 414 -0.53 21.27 -3.60
C SER A 414 0.98 21.05 -3.45
N ALA A 415 1.61 20.35 -4.41
CA ALA A 415 3.05 20.15 -4.45
C ALA A 415 3.81 21.37 -5.01
N GLU A 416 3.20 22.11 -5.94
CA GLU A 416 3.76 23.33 -6.53
C GLU A 416 3.88 24.46 -5.48
N PHE A 417 2.84 24.65 -4.67
CA PHE A 417 2.82 25.64 -3.58
C PHE A 417 3.19 25.05 -2.20
N CYS A 418 3.69 23.82 -2.14
CA CYS A 418 4.22 23.16 -0.94
C CYS A 418 3.32 23.28 0.32
N TYR A 419 2.00 23.07 0.17
CA TYR A 419 0.99 23.38 1.19
C TYR A 419 1.30 22.83 2.60
N SER A 420 0.88 23.59 3.62
CA SER A 420 1.07 23.23 5.03
C SER A 420 0.23 22.01 5.44
N LEU A 421 0.61 21.31 6.51
CA LEU A 421 -0.12 20.13 6.97
C LEU A 421 -1.55 20.51 7.40
N GLU A 422 -1.68 21.68 8.00
CA GLU A 422 -2.92 22.30 8.45
C GLU A 422 -3.86 22.54 7.25
N SER A 423 -3.33 22.97 6.09
CA SER A 423 -4.08 23.07 4.83
C SER A 423 -4.68 21.73 4.42
N ILE A 424 -3.85 20.69 4.45
CA ILE A 424 -4.20 19.34 4.01
C ILE A 424 -5.21 18.69 4.97
N GLN A 425 -5.11 18.97 6.28
CA GLN A 425 -6.13 18.58 7.25
C GLN A 425 -7.44 19.37 7.08
N ALA A 426 -7.37 20.67 6.77
CA ALA A 426 -8.55 21.51 6.59
C ALA A 426 -9.38 21.10 5.34
N ILE A 427 -8.74 20.82 4.19
CA ILE A 427 -9.45 20.29 3.02
C ILE A 427 -10.01 18.88 3.28
N ASN A 428 -9.29 18.01 3.99
CA ASN A 428 -9.78 16.67 4.34
C ASN A 428 -11.00 16.73 5.28
N SER A 429 -11.04 17.72 6.17
CA SER A 429 -12.20 18.02 7.02
C SER A 429 -13.39 18.50 6.17
N ALA A 430 -13.15 19.42 5.24
CA ALA A 430 -14.19 19.91 4.32
C ALA A 430 -14.75 18.82 3.39
N LEU A 431 -13.92 17.88 2.94
CA LEU A 431 -14.35 16.68 2.21
C LEU A 431 -15.12 15.68 3.09
N THR A 432 -14.96 15.74 4.41
CA THR A 432 -15.76 14.97 5.37
C THR A 432 -17.16 15.57 5.55
N ASP A 433 -17.31 16.90 5.53
CA ASP A 433 -18.64 17.55 5.49
C ASP A 433 -19.41 17.18 4.21
N CYS A 434 -18.71 17.12 3.07
CA CYS A 434 -19.25 16.60 1.81
C CYS A 434 -19.80 15.18 1.97
N CYS A 435 -19.05 14.27 2.61
CA CYS A 435 -19.50 12.90 2.87
C CYS A 435 -20.71 12.86 3.83
N GLN A 436 -20.75 13.73 4.85
CA GLN A 436 -21.92 13.86 5.73
C GLN A 436 -23.18 14.32 4.96
N LEU A 437 -23.05 15.21 3.96
CA LEU A 437 -24.18 15.64 3.14
C LEU A 437 -24.74 14.49 2.29
N LEU A 438 -23.85 13.68 1.68
CA LEU A 438 -24.25 12.50 0.90
C LEU A 438 -24.93 11.45 1.79
N LYS A 439 -24.38 11.20 3.00
CA LYS A 439 -24.98 10.32 4.01
C LYS A 439 -26.38 10.80 4.43
N LYS A 440 -26.58 12.11 4.70
CA LYS A 440 -27.92 12.70 4.97
C LYS A 440 -28.90 12.50 3.80
N ALA A 441 -28.43 12.66 2.57
CA ALA A 441 -29.24 12.53 1.37
C ALA A 441 -29.55 11.07 0.96
N ASN A 442 -29.11 10.07 1.75
CA ASN A 442 -29.18 8.64 1.41
C ASN A 442 -28.49 8.28 0.08
N VAL A 443 -27.44 9.02 -0.29
CA VAL A 443 -26.59 8.75 -1.46
C VAL A 443 -25.37 7.96 -1.01
N ASN A 444 -24.96 6.94 -1.78
CA ASN A 444 -23.77 6.15 -1.43
C ASN A 444 -22.48 7.00 -1.60
N THR A 445 -21.72 7.13 -0.52
CA THR A 445 -20.42 7.82 -0.47
C THR A 445 -19.31 7.11 -1.24
N ASP A 446 -19.41 5.80 -1.49
CA ASP A 446 -18.33 5.01 -2.10
C ASP A 446 -17.82 5.60 -3.42
N GLN A 447 -18.72 6.06 -4.30
CA GLN A 447 -18.34 6.58 -5.61
C GLN A 447 -17.55 7.90 -5.50
N PHE A 448 -18.00 8.78 -4.59
CA PHE A 448 -17.33 10.05 -4.30
C PHE A 448 -15.98 9.85 -3.61
N LEU A 449 -15.89 8.92 -2.65
CA LEU A 449 -14.64 8.56 -1.98
C LEU A 449 -13.61 7.94 -2.95
N ASN A 450 -14.05 7.06 -3.85
CA ASN A 450 -13.18 6.51 -4.90
C ASN A 450 -12.69 7.61 -5.87
N TRP A 451 -13.55 8.57 -6.24
CA TRP A 451 -13.14 9.72 -7.05
C TRP A 451 -12.16 10.66 -6.33
N ILE A 452 -12.34 10.91 -5.04
CA ILE A 452 -11.36 11.62 -4.20
C ILE A 452 -10.04 10.86 -4.17
N TYR A 453 -10.07 9.55 -3.93
CA TYR A 453 -8.87 8.71 -3.87
C TYR A 453 -8.09 8.76 -5.18
N GLU A 454 -8.75 8.57 -6.33
CA GLU A 454 -8.09 8.66 -7.65
C GLU A 454 -7.59 10.09 -7.95
N THR A 455 -8.29 11.13 -7.51
CA THR A 455 -7.82 12.53 -7.60
C THR A 455 -6.54 12.75 -6.78
N ILE A 456 -6.51 12.31 -5.52
CA ILE A 456 -5.34 12.41 -4.64
C ILE A 456 -4.19 11.54 -5.17
N LYS A 457 -4.49 10.35 -5.69
CA LYS A 457 -3.51 9.43 -6.28
C LYS A 457 -2.89 10.00 -7.56
N GLN A 458 -3.69 10.65 -8.42
CA GLN A 458 -3.21 11.29 -9.64
C GLN A 458 -2.37 12.55 -9.36
N PHE A 459 -2.82 13.41 -8.44
CA PHE A 459 -2.26 14.75 -8.27
C PHE A 459 -1.31 14.93 -7.07
N LEU A 460 -1.32 14.02 -6.09
CA LEU A 460 -0.42 14.04 -4.94
C LEU A 460 0.48 12.80 -4.89
N LEU A 461 -0.08 11.59 -4.85
CA LEU A 461 0.70 10.37 -4.55
C LEU A 461 1.63 9.96 -5.72
N SER A 462 1.16 10.03 -6.96
CA SER A 462 1.99 9.67 -8.13
C SER A 462 3.11 10.68 -8.40
N PRO A 463 2.91 12.02 -8.27
CA PRO A 463 4.00 12.99 -8.25
C PRO A 463 4.97 12.79 -7.08
N LEU A 464 4.46 12.54 -5.86
CA LEU A 464 5.29 12.25 -4.68
C LEU A 464 6.19 11.02 -4.90
N HIS A 465 5.64 9.93 -5.46
CA HIS A 465 6.41 8.77 -5.89
C HIS A 465 7.51 9.15 -6.87
N SER A 466 7.19 9.89 -7.93
CA SER A 466 8.17 10.31 -8.95
C SER A 466 9.31 11.16 -8.37
N ILE A 467 9.00 12.06 -7.43
CA ILE A 467 10.00 12.92 -6.77
C ILE A 467 10.95 12.07 -5.90
N VAL A 468 10.40 11.16 -5.08
CA VAL A 468 11.19 10.25 -4.23
C VAL A 468 12.04 9.31 -5.08
N GLU A 469 11.48 8.72 -6.13
CA GLU A 469 12.15 7.75 -7.01
C GLU A 469 13.34 8.40 -7.76
N ASN A 470 13.15 9.62 -8.27
CA ASN A 470 14.23 10.37 -8.92
C ASN A 470 15.32 10.83 -7.93
N ASP A 471 14.96 11.30 -6.73
CA ASP A 471 15.94 11.63 -5.69
C ASP A 471 16.79 10.41 -5.32
N LEU A 472 16.19 9.25 -5.06
CA LEU A 472 16.91 8.01 -4.78
C LEU A 472 17.84 7.59 -5.94
N ARG A 473 17.39 7.74 -7.19
CA ARG A 473 18.20 7.47 -8.39
C ARG A 473 19.40 8.41 -8.46
N ILE A 474 19.21 9.72 -8.25
CA ILE A 474 20.25 10.74 -8.24
C ILE A 474 21.26 10.50 -7.10
N LEU A 475 20.78 10.17 -5.89
CA LEU A 475 21.62 9.87 -4.73
C LEU A 475 22.53 8.65 -4.96
N THR A 476 22.01 7.62 -5.63
CA THR A 476 22.75 6.40 -5.99
C THR A 476 23.82 6.67 -7.07
N HIS A 477 23.50 7.54 -8.02
CA HIS A 477 24.35 7.83 -9.19
C HIS A 477 25.20 9.11 -9.05
N LYS A 478 25.47 9.58 -7.81
CA LYS A 478 26.28 10.78 -7.51
C LYS A 478 27.69 10.86 -8.14
N HIS A 479 28.22 9.74 -8.63
CA HIS A 479 29.50 9.67 -9.34
C HIS A 479 29.39 10.14 -10.81
N LEU A 480 28.17 10.24 -11.36
CA LEU A 480 27.86 10.84 -12.65
C LEU A 480 27.48 12.31 -12.48
N LYS A 481 27.77 13.14 -13.50
CA LYS A 481 27.38 14.55 -13.51
C LYS A 481 25.89 14.70 -13.84
N VAL A 482 25.05 14.70 -12.81
CA VAL A 482 23.63 15.06 -12.89
C VAL A 482 23.49 16.58 -13.05
N ASP A 483 22.60 17.02 -13.95
CA ASP A 483 22.30 18.44 -14.18
C ASP A 483 21.55 19.01 -12.96
N GLU A 484 21.74 20.29 -12.64
CA GLU A 484 21.06 20.88 -11.47
C GLU A 484 19.55 21.03 -11.69
N ARG A 485 19.12 21.04 -12.95
CA ARG A 485 17.70 21.14 -13.36
C ARG A 485 16.87 19.89 -13.07
N ASP A 486 17.52 18.74 -12.83
CA ASP A 486 16.84 17.47 -12.55
C ASP A 486 16.54 17.25 -11.05
N LYS A 487 16.99 18.18 -10.18
CA LYS A 487 16.78 18.11 -8.73
C LYS A 487 15.49 18.83 -8.34
N ALA A 488 14.70 18.24 -7.44
CA ALA A 488 13.61 18.94 -6.78
C ALA A 488 14.13 20.11 -5.93
N SER A 489 13.32 21.15 -5.73
CA SER A 489 13.68 22.24 -4.81
C SER A 489 13.65 21.75 -3.36
N SER A 490 14.49 22.35 -2.51
CA SER A 490 14.57 22.02 -1.07
C SER A 490 13.21 22.15 -0.35
N GLU A 491 12.37 23.09 -0.80
CA GLU A 491 11.03 23.32 -0.28
C GLU A 491 10.06 22.16 -0.61
N VAL A 492 10.11 21.67 -1.87
CA VAL A 492 9.36 20.48 -2.33
C VAL A 492 9.86 19.22 -1.63
N GLU A 493 11.18 19.04 -1.50
CA GLU A 493 11.74 17.90 -0.77
C GLU A 493 11.28 17.89 0.70
N ALA A 494 11.33 19.05 1.37
CA ALA A 494 10.84 19.19 2.73
C ALA A 494 9.32 18.96 2.83
N PHE A 495 8.53 19.35 1.83
CA PHE A 495 7.10 19.04 1.75
C PHE A 495 6.85 17.53 1.61
N CYS A 496 7.57 16.84 0.73
CA CYS A 496 7.52 15.38 0.58
C CYS A 496 7.88 14.67 1.90
N GLN A 497 8.96 15.08 2.57
CA GLN A 497 9.35 14.52 3.87
C GLN A 497 8.31 14.77 4.98
N ARG A 498 7.63 15.93 4.99
CA ARG A 498 6.52 16.20 5.93
C ARG A 498 5.35 15.25 5.69
N LEU A 499 4.94 15.06 4.44
CA LEU A 499 3.83 14.17 4.08
C LEU A 499 4.09 12.70 4.44
N ILE A 500 5.28 12.19 4.15
CA ILE A 500 5.63 10.79 4.45
C ILE A 500 5.59 10.54 5.97
N LYS A 501 6.02 11.51 6.79
CA LYS A 501 5.96 11.45 8.26
C LYS A 501 4.54 11.49 8.84
N VAL A 502 3.58 12.09 8.14
CA VAL A 502 2.16 12.10 8.55
C VAL A 502 1.53 10.71 8.38
N ARG A 503 2.01 9.94 7.41
CA ARG A 503 1.60 8.58 7.02
C ARG A 503 0.14 8.46 6.56
N TYR A 504 -0.83 8.88 7.35
CA TYR A 504 -2.26 8.68 7.10
C TYR A 504 -2.98 9.98 6.72
N LEU A 505 -3.62 10.01 5.55
CA LEU A 505 -4.67 10.99 5.24
C LEU A 505 -6.02 10.34 5.51
N ARG A 506 -6.81 10.91 6.43
CA ARG A 506 -8.18 10.48 6.71
C ARG A 506 -9.19 11.45 6.09
N ILE A 507 -10.20 10.92 5.41
CA ILE A 507 -11.36 11.65 4.88
C ILE A 507 -12.59 10.81 5.22
N ASP A 508 -13.47 11.30 6.10
CA ASP A 508 -14.63 10.56 6.62
C ASP A 508 -14.22 9.18 7.19
N ASP A 509 -14.62 8.07 6.56
CA ASP A 509 -14.24 6.70 6.94
C ASP A 509 -13.06 6.15 6.10
N MET A 510 -12.62 6.86 5.05
CA MET A 510 -11.49 6.47 4.21
C MET A 510 -10.15 6.85 4.86
N ILE A 511 -9.19 5.92 4.84
CA ILE A 511 -7.80 6.14 5.27
C ILE A 511 -6.86 5.80 4.11
N ILE A 512 -6.01 6.75 3.75
CA ILE A 512 -4.95 6.60 2.73
C ILE A 512 -3.61 6.54 3.46
N ASP A 513 -2.92 5.39 3.43
CA ASP A 513 -1.54 5.27 3.91
C ASP A 513 -0.57 5.67 2.78
N ILE A 514 0.01 6.87 2.90
CA ILE A 514 1.02 7.41 1.99
C ILE A 514 2.26 6.54 1.95
N LYS A 515 2.70 6.03 3.12
CA LYS A 515 3.91 5.23 3.25
C LYS A 515 3.73 3.89 2.52
N GLU A 516 2.63 3.19 2.78
CA GLU A 516 2.33 1.91 2.11
C GLU A 516 2.16 2.08 0.59
N PHE A 517 1.53 3.17 0.13
CA PHE A 517 1.44 3.47 -1.31
C PHE A 517 2.83 3.60 -1.95
N LEU A 518 3.72 4.40 -1.34
CA LEU A 518 5.07 4.62 -1.84
C LEU A 518 5.90 3.33 -1.82
N GLU A 519 5.84 2.56 -0.74
CA GLU A 519 6.52 1.27 -0.62
C GLU A 519 6.08 0.30 -1.72
N ARG A 520 4.76 0.09 -1.89
CA ARG A 520 4.22 -0.80 -2.93
C ARG A 520 4.61 -0.34 -4.34
N CYS A 521 4.63 0.97 -4.61
CA CYS A 521 5.01 1.50 -5.93
C CYS A 521 6.52 1.37 -6.20
N LEU A 522 7.38 1.75 -5.25
CA LEU A 522 8.83 1.62 -5.37
C LEU A 522 9.25 0.15 -5.45
N GLN A 523 8.72 -0.72 -4.59
CA GLN A 523 8.97 -2.17 -4.61
C GLN A 523 8.65 -2.77 -5.98
N LYS A 524 7.47 -2.45 -6.53
CA LYS A 524 7.04 -2.93 -7.84
C LYS A 524 7.92 -2.39 -8.98
N ASN A 525 8.35 -1.13 -8.89
CA ASN A 525 9.24 -0.53 -9.86
C ASN A 525 10.62 -1.19 -9.84
N PHE A 526 11.26 -1.27 -8.67
CA PHE A 526 12.59 -1.84 -8.49
C PHE A 526 12.63 -3.34 -8.84
N TYR A 527 11.59 -4.10 -8.48
CA TYR A 527 11.45 -5.50 -8.88
C TYR A 527 11.35 -5.64 -10.41
N ASN A 528 10.43 -4.89 -11.05
CA ASN A 528 10.25 -4.96 -12.49
C ASN A 528 11.53 -4.57 -13.26
N MET A 529 12.21 -3.50 -12.83
CA MET A 529 13.45 -3.06 -13.46
C MET A 529 14.60 -4.06 -13.24
N SER A 530 14.73 -4.65 -12.05
CA SER A 530 15.71 -5.72 -11.79
C SER A 530 15.44 -6.99 -12.61
N CYS A 531 14.18 -7.29 -12.93
CA CYS A 531 13.80 -8.37 -13.85
C CYS A 531 14.10 -8.04 -15.33
N VAL A 532 14.19 -6.77 -15.71
CA VAL A 532 14.59 -6.33 -17.06
C VAL A 532 16.12 -6.30 -17.19
N ALA A 533 16.84 -5.85 -16.16
CA ALA A 533 18.30 -5.75 -16.15
C ALA A 533 18.86 -6.24 -14.80
N LEU A 534 19.28 -7.51 -14.75
CA LEU A 534 19.88 -8.12 -13.55
C LEU A 534 21.18 -7.43 -13.11
N SER A 535 21.87 -6.73 -14.02
CA SER A 535 23.03 -5.86 -13.73
C SER A 535 22.70 -4.74 -12.76
N ASP A 536 21.49 -4.20 -12.84
CA ASP A 536 21.12 -2.94 -12.20
C ASP A 536 20.59 -3.18 -10.78
N ARG A 537 20.42 -4.46 -10.39
CA ARG A 537 19.94 -4.88 -9.06
C ARG A 537 20.76 -4.24 -7.93
N GLU A 538 22.08 -4.15 -8.04
CA GLU A 538 22.92 -3.56 -6.99
C GLU A 538 22.59 -2.07 -6.76
N SER A 539 22.24 -1.34 -7.84
CA SER A 539 21.74 0.03 -7.74
C SER A 539 20.35 0.10 -7.11
N TYR A 540 19.45 -0.84 -7.43
CA TYR A 540 18.12 -0.87 -6.81
C TYR A 540 18.14 -1.28 -5.33
N CYS A 541 19.02 -2.19 -4.90
CA CYS A 541 19.27 -2.47 -3.49
C CYS A 541 19.77 -1.21 -2.74
N LYS A 542 20.74 -0.47 -3.32
CA LYS A 542 21.20 0.82 -2.76
C LYS A 542 20.10 1.88 -2.71
N MET A 543 19.22 1.93 -3.71
CA MET A 543 18.04 2.81 -3.69
C MET A 543 17.05 2.42 -2.58
N ALA A 544 16.93 1.13 -2.23
CA ALA A 544 16.12 0.68 -1.11
C ALA A 544 16.73 1.08 0.26
N ASP A 545 18.03 0.86 0.47
CA ASP A 545 18.73 1.33 1.68
C ASP A 545 18.59 2.84 1.87
N LEU A 546 18.72 3.62 0.78
CA LEU A 546 18.54 5.07 0.78
C LEU A 546 17.07 5.48 1.07
N ALA A 547 16.08 4.71 0.61
CA ALA A 547 14.67 4.96 0.90
C ALA A 547 14.36 4.81 2.40
N LEU A 548 14.92 3.77 3.02
CA LEU A 548 14.82 3.52 4.45
C LEU A 548 15.53 4.63 5.25
N HIS A 549 16.78 4.95 4.91
CA HIS A 549 17.57 5.94 5.64
C HIS A 549 17.09 7.40 5.48
N LYS A 550 16.60 7.80 4.29
CA LYS A 550 16.20 9.19 4.02
C LYS A 550 14.71 9.47 4.28
N PHE A 551 13.84 8.52 3.93
CA PHE A 551 12.39 8.71 3.98
C PHE A 551 11.67 7.79 4.98
N GLY A 552 12.36 6.79 5.55
CA GLY A 552 11.74 5.82 6.45
C GLY A 552 10.81 4.83 5.73
N LEU A 553 11.00 4.63 4.43
CA LEU A 553 10.27 3.66 3.60
C LEU A 553 10.98 2.30 3.68
N ASP A 554 10.27 1.27 4.11
CA ASP A 554 10.79 -0.07 4.28
C ASP A 554 10.48 -0.89 3.02
N LEU A 555 11.53 -1.37 2.36
CA LEU A 555 11.45 -2.06 1.07
C LEU A 555 12.11 -3.42 1.20
N VAL A 556 11.38 -4.47 0.81
CA VAL A 556 11.84 -5.85 0.91
C VAL A 556 12.99 -6.04 -0.09
N ASP A 557 14.16 -6.47 0.38
CA ASP A 557 15.31 -6.69 -0.51
C ASP A 557 14.92 -7.66 -1.63
N GLY A 558 15.08 -7.19 -2.86
CA GLY A 558 14.80 -7.93 -4.08
C GLY A 558 15.83 -9.03 -4.32
N HIS A 559 15.89 -10.02 -3.44
CA HIS A 559 16.68 -11.25 -3.54
C HIS A 559 16.19 -12.18 -4.67
N LEU A 560 16.02 -11.64 -5.88
CA LEU A 560 15.86 -12.40 -7.11
C LEU A 560 17.03 -13.39 -7.26
N PRO A 561 16.76 -14.70 -7.39
CA PRO A 561 17.81 -15.69 -7.66
C PRO A 561 18.61 -15.30 -8.90
N GLN A 562 19.94 -15.36 -8.82
CA GLN A 562 20.80 -15.07 -9.97
C GLN A 562 20.71 -16.20 -11.00
N HIS A 563 19.68 -16.16 -11.85
CA HIS A 563 19.57 -17.00 -13.04
C HIS A 563 20.46 -16.47 -14.19
N SER A 564 21.71 -16.16 -13.87
CA SER A 564 22.79 -15.98 -14.84
C SER A 564 23.20 -17.33 -15.43
N PHE A 565 22.31 -17.91 -16.24
CA PHE A 565 22.59 -19.06 -17.11
C PHE A 565 23.51 -18.63 -18.28
N HIS A 566 24.74 -18.22 -17.94
CA HIS A 566 25.85 -18.06 -18.90
C HIS A 566 26.38 -19.45 -19.31
N GLU A 567 25.55 -20.21 -20.05
CA GLU A 567 25.89 -21.47 -20.75
C GLU A 567 26.67 -22.49 -19.88
N GLY A 568 26.43 -22.47 -18.58
CA GLY A 568 27.29 -23.09 -17.56
C GLY A 568 26.88 -24.49 -17.10
N PHE A 569 27.89 -25.31 -16.81
CA PHE A 569 27.73 -26.68 -16.31
C PHE A 569 27.09 -26.70 -14.91
N SER A 570 25.94 -27.37 -14.74
CA SER A 570 25.19 -27.36 -13.48
C SER A 570 25.84 -28.25 -12.41
N PRO A 571 26.09 -27.75 -11.17
CA PRO A 571 26.50 -28.56 -10.02
C PRO A 571 25.55 -29.73 -9.70
N VAL A 572 24.26 -29.63 -10.02
CA VAL A 572 23.29 -30.74 -9.86
C VAL A 572 23.55 -31.85 -10.88
N ASP A 573 24.02 -31.51 -12.08
CA ASP A 573 24.36 -32.48 -13.12
C ASP A 573 25.79 -33.04 -12.94
N VAL A 574 26.70 -32.28 -12.31
CA VAL A 574 27.95 -32.82 -11.74
C VAL A 574 27.62 -33.92 -10.73
N MET A 575 26.73 -33.65 -9.77
CA MET A 575 26.31 -34.62 -8.76
C MET A 575 25.70 -35.87 -9.40
N ARG A 576 24.78 -35.73 -10.35
CA ARG A 576 24.17 -36.87 -11.07
C ARG A 576 25.19 -37.71 -11.84
N ASN A 577 26.24 -37.11 -12.39
CA ASN A 577 27.20 -37.75 -13.30
C ASN A 577 28.64 -37.74 -12.78
N ILE A 578 28.84 -37.81 -11.45
CA ILE A 578 30.16 -37.60 -10.82
C ILE A 578 31.30 -38.41 -11.46
N LYS A 579 31.03 -39.67 -11.84
CA LYS A 579 31.98 -40.57 -12.53
C LYS A 579 32.50 -40.03 -13.87
N GLN A 580 31.62 -39.37 -14.63
CA GLN A 580 31.98 -38.75 -15.91
C GLN A 580 32.64 -37.38 -15.68
N PHE A 581 32.22 -36.65 -14.65
CA PHE A 581 32.85 -35.38 -14.30
C PHE A 581 34.31 -35.55 -13.88
N THR A 582 34.60 -36.46 -12.95
CA THR A 582 35.97 -36.67 -12.41
C THR A 582 36.99 -37.16 -13.42
N SER A 583 36.52 -37.74 -14.53
CA SER A 583 37.33 -38.22 -15.66
C SER A 583 37.39 -37.24 -16.83
N ARG A 584 36.36 -36.39 -17.03
CA ARG A 584 36.31 -35.35 -18.07
C ARG A 584 36.91 -34.00 -17.64
N PHE A 585 36.95 -33.69 -16.35
CA PHE A 585 37.45 -32.43 -15.80
C PHE A 585 38.60 -32.64 -14.83
N ASN A 586 39.61 -31.77 -14.90
CA ASN A 586 40.71 -31.72 -13.94
C ASN A 586 40.59 -30.53 -12.99
N TYR A 587 40.86 -30.78 -11.71
CA TYR A 587 40.89 -29.77 -10.66
C TYR A 587 42.16 -28.93 -10.69
N CYS A 588 42.01 -27.63 -10.43
CA CYS A 588 43.07 -26.68 -10.14
C CYS A 588 42.97 -26.27 -8.66
N HIS A 589 43.90 -26.73 -7.83
CA HIS A 589 43.89 -26.51 -6.38
C HIS A 589 44.00 -25.02 -6.04
N SER A 590 44.86 -24.29 -6.77
CA SER A 590 45.19 -22.89 -6.47
C SER A 590 44.04 -21.92 -6.80
N MET A 591 43.26 -22.21 -7.84
CA MET A 591 42.14 -21.37 -8.27
C MET A 591 40.77 -21.91 -7.80
N GLN A 592 40.70 -23.14 -7.29
CA GLN A 592 39.47 -23.89 -7.01
C GLN A 592 38.52 -24.00 -8.23
N LEU A 593 39.10 -24.06 -9.42
CA LEU A 593 38.40 -24.23 -10.70
C LEU A 593 38.53 -25.66 -11.22
N PHE A 594 37.59 -26.08 -12.06
CA PHE A 594 37.70 -27.29 -12.86
C PHE A 594 37.78 -26.93 -14.33
N PHE A 595 38.73 -27.53 -15.05
CA PHE A 595 38.90 -27.34 -16.48
C PHE A 595 38.60 -28.65 -17.21
N GLU A 596 37.79 -28.56 -18.27
CA GLU A 596 37.53 -29.69 -19.15
C GLU A 596 38.80 -30.14 -19.89
N HIS A 597 38.96 -31.44 -20.10
CA HIS A 597 39.92 -31.96 -21.08
C HIS A 597 39.57 -31.44 -22.47
N ARG A 598 40.55 -30.84 -23.16
CA ARG A 598 40.32 -30.21 -24.47
C ARG A 598 40.05 -31.28 -25.53
N ASN A 599 38.85 -31.31 -26.09
CA ASN A 599 38.57 -32.09 -27.29
C ASN A 599 38.96 -31.33 -28.57
N THR A 600 39.32 -32.07 -29.63
CA THR A 600 39.80 -31.52 -30.91
C THR A 600 38.73 -30.79 -31.73
N SER A 601 37.45 -30.97 -31.37
CA SER A 601 36.27 -30.40 -32.03
C SER A 601 35.97 -28.95 -31.62
N ASP A 602 36.18 -28.63 -30.34
CA ASP A 602 35.51 -27.50 -29.70
C ASP A 602 36.42 -26.27 -29.54
N LYS A 603 35.81 -25.09 -29.68
CA LYS A 603 36.50 -23.79 -29.62
C LYS A 603 36.55 -23.17 -28.23
N SER A 604 35.66 -23.63 -27.34
CA SER A 604 35.58 -23.28 -25.92
C SER A 604 36.04 -24.45 -25.06
N LEU A 605 36.33 -24.18 -23.79
CA LEU A 605 36.50 -25.18 -22.73
C LEU A 605 35.44 -24.92 -21.68
N LEU A 606 34.75 -25.95 -21.20
CA LEU A 606 33.90 -25.80 -20.03
C LEU A 606 34.77 -25.58 -18.78
N VAL A 607 34.40 -24.59 -17.98
CA VAL A 607 35.02 -24.29 -16.69
C VAL A 607 33.92 -24.28 -15.63
N LEU A 608 34.09 -25.03 -14.55
CA LEU A 608 33.24 -24.93 -13.37
C LEU A 608 33.94 -24.04 -12.33
N SER A 609 33.28 -22.95 -11.95
CA SER A 609 33.78 -21.98 -10.98
C SER A 609 33.04 -22.04 -9.64
N HIS A 610 33.64 -21.40 -8.63
CA HIS A 610 33.00 -21.16 -7.34
C HIS A 610 31.67 -20.38 -7.47
N GLU A 611 31.54 -19.51 -8.48
CA GLU A 611 30.32 -18.74 -8.74
C GLU A 611 29.18 -19.65 -9.21
N ASN A 612 29.46 -20.61 -10.11
CA ASN A 612 28.45 -21.59 -10.54
C ASN A 612 27.95 -22.45 -9.36
N VAL A 613 28.86 -22.80 -8.46
CA VAL A 613 28.56 -23.56 -7.24
C VAL A 613 27.74 -22.73 -6.25
N SER A 614 28.12 -21.46 -6.03
CA SER A 614 27.38 -20.53 -5.18
C SER A 614 25.95 -20.28 -5.68
N ILE A 615 25.79 -20.04 -6.99
CA ILE A 615 24.47 -19.89 -7.64
C ILE A 615 23.61 -21.13 -7.42
N ALA A 616 24.17 -22.34 -7.55
CA ALA A 616 23.41 -23.58 -7.31
C ALA A 616 22.98 -23.75 -5.85
N LEU A 617 23.79 -23.32 -4.87
CA LEU A 617 23.43 -23.33 -3.45
C LEU A 617 22.41 -22.23 -3.09
N HIS A 618 22.44 -21.08 -3.78
CA HIS A 618 21.37 -20.08 -3.68
C HIS A 618 20.03 -20.57 -4.25
N ILE A 619 20.04 -21.40 -5.30
CA ILE A 619 18.82 -21.91 -5.95
C ILE A 619 18.25 -23.15 -5.23
N HIS A 620 19.11 -24.07 -4.77
CA HIS A 620 18.69 -25.38 -4.22
C HIS A 620 18.86 -25.51 -2.71
N GLY A 621 19.37 -24.47 -2.03
CA GLY A 621 19.63 -24.46 -0.60
C GLY A 621 20.78 -25.39 -0.19
N ILE A 622 21.11 -25.37 1.11
CA ILE A 622 22.26 -26.12 1.64
C ILE A 622 22.07 -27.65 1.62
N GLY A 623 20.84 -28.14 1.43
CA GLY A 623 20.54 -29.57 1.18
C GLY A 623 21.30 -30.16 -0.03
N LEU A 624 21.65 -29.32 -1.02
CA LEU A 624 22.48 -29.74 -2.15
C LEU A 624 23.93 -30.09 -1.72
N LEU A 625 24.48 -29.44 -0.70
CA LEU A 625 25.80 -29.80 -0.13
C LEU A 625 25.76 -31.20 0.45
N HIS A 626 24.82 -31.49 1.36
CA HIS A 626 24.70 -32.80 2.01
C HIS A 626 24.54 -33.94 0.99
N THR A 627 23.69 -33.74 -0.02
CA THR A 627 23.46 -34.71 -1.09
C THR A 627 24.72 -34.93 -1.94
N THR A 628 25.44 -33.86 -2.27
CA THR A 628 26.69 -33.91 -3.05
C THR A 628 27.82 -34.61 -2.28
N LEU A 629 27.95 -34.37 -0.98
CA LEU A 629 28.95 -35.03 -0.13
C LEU A 629 28.71 -36.54 -0.04
N ASN A 630 27.45 -36.99 0.07
CA ASN A 630 27.09 -38.41 0.04
C ASN A 630 27.47 -39.07 -1.31
N VAL A 631 27.17 -38.40 -2.43
CA VAL A 631 27.55 -38.88 -3.77
C VAL A 631 29.08 -38.97 -3.94
N VAL A 632 29.83 -37.99 -3.44
CA VAL A 632 31.30 -38.03 -3.42
C VAL A 632 31.80 -39.17 -2.53
N TYR A 633 31.23 -39.39 -1.34
CA TYR A 633 31.57 -40.52 -0.46
C TYR A 633 31.40 -41.88 -1.17
N GLN A 634 30.24 -42.11 -1.79
CA GLN A 634 29.96 -43.35 -2.52
C GLN A 634 30.91 -43.57 -3.69
N PHE A 635 31.26 -42.50 -4.42
CA PHE A 635 32.26 -42.54 -5.49
C PHE A 635 33.66 -42.87 -4.97
N LEU A 636 34.11 -42.20 -3.90
CA LEU A 636 35.40 -42.46 -3.26
C LEU A 636 35.49 -43.90 -2.74
N ARG A 637 34.43 -44.44 -2.13
CA ARG A 637 34.37 -45.84 -1.69
C ARG A 637 34.55 -46.82 -2.87
N SER A 638 33.91 -46.53 -4.01
CA SER A 638 34.08 -47.33 -5.22
C SER A 638 35.50 -47.26 -5.80
N LYS A 639 36.17 -46.11 -5.74
CA LYS A 639 37.55 -45.96 -6.27
C LYS A 639 38.61 -46.48 -5.30
N PHE A 640 38.38 -46.37 -3.99
CA PHE A 640 39.26 -46.93 -2.97
C PHE A 640 39.33 -48.46 -3.03
N LEU A 641 38.21 -49.14 -3.32
CA LEU A 641 38.21 -50.59 -3.54
C LEU A 641 39.10 -51.02 -4.73
N VAL A 642 39.15 -50.22 -5.81
CA VAL A 642 40.04 -50.47 -6.97
C VAL A 642 41.51 -50.28 -6.58
N LEU A 643 41.81 -49.24 -5.79
CA LEU A 643 43.15 -49.03 -5.22
C LEU A 643 43.57 -50.19 -4.29
N GLN A 644 42.65 -50.66 -3.44
CA GLN A 644 42.90 -51.78 -2.53
C GLN A 644 43.21 -53.06 -3.34
N GLN A 645 42.42 -53.36 -4.38
CA GLN A 645 42.69 -54.49 -5.29
C GLN A 645 44.06 -54.37 -5.97
N PHE A 646 44.46 -53.19 -6.44
CA PHE A 646 45.79 -52.95 -7.00
C PHE A 646 46.92 -53.20 -5.97
N MET A 647 46.76 -52.72 -4.74
CA MET A 647 47.76 -52.83 -3.67
C MET A 647 47.92 -54.26 -3.11
N MET A 648 46.94 -55.14 -3.36
CA MET A 648 46.93 -56.54 -2.96
C MET A 648 47.31 -57.53 -4.08
N ASP A 649 47.55 -57.05 -5.31
CA ASP A 649 48.13 -57.87 -6.37
C ASP A 649 49.49 -58.43 -5.95
N GLU A 650 49.72 -59.73 -6.16
CA GLU A 650 50.90 -60.43 -5.63
C GLU A 650 52.21 -59.85 -6.17
N HIS A 651 52.26 -59.49 -7.46
CA HIS A 651 53.47 -58.96 -8.09
C HIS A 651 53.78 -57.53 -7.64
N ILE A 652 52.75 -56.69 -7.54
CA ILE A 652 52.85 -55.30 -7.08
C ILE A 652 53.22 -55.27 -5.59
N HIS A 653 52.52 -56.04 -4.76
CA HIS A 653 52.76 -56.14 -3.33
C HIS A 653 54.17 -56.67 -3.01
N ALA A 654 54.62 -57.71 -3.72
CA ALA A 654 55.96 -58.25 -3.58
C ALA A 654 57.05 -57.28 -4.06
N GLN A 655 56.77 -56.36 -5.00
CA GLN A 655 57.71 -55.30 -5.38
C GLN A 655 57.75 -54.18 -4.34
N LEU A 656 56.59 -53.75 -3.82
CA LEU A 656 56.51 -52.75 -2.75
C LEU A 656 57.27 -53.18 -1.49
N GLN A 657 57.09 -54.42 -1.04
CA GLN A 657 57.84 -54.95 0.11
C GLN A 657 59.36 -54.96 -0.15
N ARG A 658 59.81 -55.30 -1.36
CA ARG A 658 61.24 -55.37 -1.70
C ARG A 658 61.90 -53.99 -1.75
N ASP A 659 61.21 -52.98 -2.26
CA ASP A 659 61.72 -51.60 -2.29
C ASP A 659 61.63 -50.92 -0.91
N ALA A 660 60.60 -51.21 -0.11
CA ALA A 660 60.49 -50.77 1.28
C ALA A 660 61.65 -51.32 2.15
N ARG A 661 61.87 -52.65 2.15
CA ARG A 661 62.97 -53.29 2.88
C ARG A 661 64.32 -52.75 2.43
N TYR A 662 64.54 -52.59 1.13
CA TYR A 662 65.80 -52.01 0.63
C TYR A 662 66.03 -50.58 1.16
N PHE A 663 65.00 -49.73 1.20
CA PHE A 663 65.15 -48.37 1.74
C PHE A 663 65.59 -48.41 3.20
N GLU A 664 64.91 -49.22 4.04
CA GLU A 664 65.27 -49.43 5.45
C GLU A 664 66.70 -49.96 5.62
N GLU A 665 67.06 -51.04 4.92
CA GLU A 665 68.37 -51.70 4.98
C GLU A 665 69.54 -50.80 4.52
N ASN A 666 69.27 -49.74 3.76
CA ASN A 666 70.31 -48.94 3.08
C ASN A 666 70.28 -47.44 3.45
N LYS A 667 69.53 -47.03 4.48
CA LYS A 667 69.31 -45.63 4.89
C LYS A 667 70.59 -44.77 4.89
N ASP A 668 71.68 -45.27 5.47
CA ASP A 668 72.95 -44.55 5.55
C ASP A 668 73.66 -44.43 4.19
N SER A 669 73.71 -45.53 3.42
CA SER A 669 74.44 -45.57 2.14
C SER A 669 73.76 -44.73 1.05
N ILE A 670 72.42 -44.63 1.09
CA ILE A 670 71.61 -43.77 0.21
C ILE A 670 71.40 -42.35 0.76
N LYS A 671 72.02 -42.00 1.90
CA LYS A 671 71.90 -40.68 2.56
C LYS A 671 70.45 -40.23 2.78
N LEU A 672 69.61 -41.17 3.25
CA LEU A 672 68.17 -41.00 3.49
C LEU A 672 67.35 -40.58 2.25
N GLN A 673 67.82 -40.87 1.03
CA GLN A 673 67.15 -40.49 -0.23
C GLN A 673 66.77 -41.72 -1.06
N TYR A 674 65.49 -41.86 -1.38
CA TYR A 674 64.99 -42.99 -2.16
C TYR A 674 65.48 -42.94 -3.62
N PRO A 675 66.24 -43.95 -4.13
CA PRO A 675 66.92 -43.81 -5.42
C PRO A 675 65.98 -43.77 -6.64
N TYR A 676 66.05 -42.70 -7.44
CA TYR A 676 65.29 -42.56 -8.69
C TYR A 676 65.33 -43.79 -9.61
N LYS A 677 66.51 -44.41 -9.77
CA LYS A 677 66.69 -45.59 -10.64
C LYS A 677 65.91 -46.83 -10.17
N ARG A 678 65.36 -46.84 -8.94
CA ARG A 678 64.40 -47.85 -8.47
C ARG A 678 62.96 -47.46 -8.84
N ALA A 679 62.52 -46.25 -8.49
CA ALA A 679 61.20 -45.73 -8.88
C ALA A 679 60.95 -45.82 -10.40
N GLU A 680 61.95 -45.44 -11.21
CA GLU A 680 61.92 -45.54 -12.67
C GLU A 680 61.81 -46.99 -13.16
N LYS A 681 62.60 -47.92 -12.57
CA LYS A 681 62.52 -49.35 -12.90
C LYS A 681 61.17 -49.94 -12.52
N PHE A 682 60.58 -49.51 -11.41
CA PHE A 682 59.29 -49.99 -10.93
C PHE A 682 58.15 -49.51 -11.86
N ASN A 683 58.11 -48.21 -12.20
CA ASN A 683 57.19 -47.67 -13.22
C ASN A 683 57.30 -48.47 -14.54
N LYS A 684 58.53 -48.69 -15.03
CA LYS A 684 58.81 -49.47 -16.26
C LYS A 684 58.64 -50.99 -16.13
N ALA A 685 58.42 -51.51 -14.93
CA ALA A 685 58.13 -52.93 -14.69
C ALA A 685 56.61 -53.16 -14.69
N ILE A 686 55.83 -52.36 -13.94
CA ILE A 686 54.36 -52.42 -13.97
C ILE A 686 53.84 -52.11 -15.38
N ALA A 687 54.45 -51.16 -16.11
CA ALA A 687 54.08 -50.85 -17.49
C ALA A 687 54.30 -51.99 -18.51
N LYS A 688 54.85 -53.15 -18.09
CA LYS A 688 54.95 -54.38 -18.89
C LYS A 688 53.96 -55.47 -18.48
N LEU A 689 53.17 -55.26 -17.43
CA LEU A 689 52.15 -56.20 -16.94
C LEU A 689 50.77 -55.97 -17.59
N SER A 690 50.61 -54.93 -18.43
CA SER A 690 49.39 -54.65 -19.16
C SER A 690 49.36 -55.33 -20.54
N ASP A 691 48.38 -56.21 -20.76
CA ASP A 691 48.14 -56.95 -22.01
C ASP A 691 47.65 -56.04 -23.15
N GLY A 692 48.54 -55.23 -23.72
CA GLY A 692 48.36 -54.58 -25.03
C GLY A 692 47.35 -53.44 -25.12
N GLU A 693 46.71 -53.03 -24.03
CA GLU A 693 45.83 -51.85 -23.99
C GLU A 693 46.58 -50.52 -24.24
N GLU A 694 45.85 -49.49 -24.69
CA GLU A 694 46.41 -48.14 -24.98
C GLU A 694 46.95 -47.40 -23.75
N ALA A 695 46.54 -47.80 -22.55
CA ALA A 695 46.97 -47.21 -21.27
C ALA A 695 47.64 -48.28 -20.39
N SER A 696 48.82 -47.97 -19.86
CA SER A 696 49.54 -48.92 -19.00
C SER A 696 48.83 -49.09 -17.65
N PHE A 697 49.16 -50.16 -16.93
CA PHE A 697 48.57 -50.42 -15.61
C PHE A 697 48.93 -49.31 -14.58
N MET A 698 50.05 -48.60 -14.77
CA MET A 698 50.39 -47.38 -14.00
C MET A 698 49.49 -46.19 -14.37
N ASP A 699 49.18 -46.00 -15.65
CA ASP A 699 48.31 -44.91 -16.11
C ASP A 699 46.89 -45.06 -15.56
N LYS A 700 46.36 -46.30 -15.55
CA LYS A 700 45.06 -46.62 -14.93
C LYS A 700 45.03 -46.26 -13.45
N LEU A 701 46.09 -46.59 -12.70
CA LEU A 701 46.16 -46.20 -11.27
C LEU A 701 46.28 -44.68 -11.10
N ARG A 702 47.12 -44.00 -11.89
CA ARG A 702 47.22 -42.54 -11.85
C ARG A 702 45.86 -41.88 -12.14
N GLN A 703 45.12 -42.37 -13.13
CA GLN A 703 43.76 -41.89 -13.43
C GLN A 703 42.83 -42.06 -12.22
N VAL A 704 42.82 -43.23 -11.56
CA VAL A 704 42.02 -43.45 -10.33
C VAL A 704 42.38 -42.46 -9.22
N ILE A 705 43.66 -42.13 -9.05
CA ILE A 705 44.14 -41.17 -8.05
C ILE A 705 43.75 -39.73 -8.43
N THR A 706 43.88 -39.35 -9.71
CA THR A 706 43.39 -38.08 -10.26
C THR A 706 41.88 -37.93 -10.03
N GLU A 707 41.08 -38.96 -10.34
CA GLU A 707 39.63 -38.96 -10.13
C GLU A 707 39.24 -38.80 -8.65
N ILE A 708 39.94 -39.48 -7.74
CA ILE A 708 39.78 -39.33 -6.28
C ILE A 708 39.99 -37.87 -5.87
N GLY A 709 41.09 -37.25 -6.31
CA GLY A 709 41.38 -35.86 -5.98
C GLY A 709 40.47 -34.84 -6.66
N ASN A 710 39.99 -35.12 -7.88
CA ASN A 710 38.97 -34.31 -8.56
C ASN A 710 37.64 -34.33 -7.77
N ALA A 711 37.22 -35.49 -7.25
CA ALA A 711 36.03 -35.60 -6.40
C ALA A 711 36.18 -34.86 -5.07
N LEU A 712 37.33 -34.97 -4.41
CA LEU A 712 37.64 -34.26 -3.17
C LEU A 712 37.74 -32.74 -3.38
N GLY A 713 38.32 -32.31 -4.50
CA GLY A 713 38.31 -30.91 -4.92
C GLY A 713 36.90 -30.36 -5.11
N TYR A 714 35.96 -31.19 -5.57
CA TYR A 714 34.57 -30.77 -5.79
C TYR A 714 33.81 -30.65 -4.47
N ALA A 715 33.97 -31.63 -3.57
CA ALA A 715 33.47 -31.52 -2.19
C ALA A 715 34.01 -30.27 -1.47
N ARG A 716 35.31 -29.96 -1.64
CA ARG A 716 35.93 -28.72 -1.13
C ARG A 716 35.28 -27.47 -1.71
N ALA A 717 35.08 -27.41 -3.03
CA ALA A 717 34.46 -26.25 -3.69
C ALA A 717 33.02 -26.00 -3.20
N MET A 718 32.22 -27.06 -3.06
CA MET A 718 30.86 -27.02 -2.49
C MET A 718 30.87 -26.50 -1.03
N ALA A 719 31.76 -27.03 -0.19
CA ALA A 719 31.86 -26.63 1.21
C ALA A 719 32.35 -25.17 1.37
N CYS A 720 33.29 -24.71 0.53
CA CYS A 720 33.73 -23.32 0.50
C CYS A 720 32.57 -22.35 0.19
N ALA A 721 31.72 -22.69 -0.80
CA ALA A 721 30.60 -21.84 -1.20
C ALA A 721 29.49 -21.81 -0.14
N ALA A 722 29.15 -22.95 0.47
CA ALA A 722 28.16 -23.01 1.55
C ALA A 722 28.59 -22.19 2.78
N ALA A 723 29.89 -22.18 3.11
CA ALA A 723 30.43 -21.33 4.17
C ALA A 723 30.28 -19.83 3.85
N ALA A 724 30.54 -19.42 2.60
CA ALA A 724 30.39 -18.03 2.15
C ALA A 724 28.92 -17.56 2.13
N GLN A 725 27.97 -18.43 1.78
CA GLN A 725 26.54 -18.09 1.80
C GLN A 725 26.03 -17.84 3.23
N LYS A 726 26.48 -18.63 4.22
CA LYS A 726 26.09 -18.51 5.64
C LYS A 726 26.51 -17.18 6.28
N SER A 727 27.66 -16.60 5.90
CA SER A 727 28.03 -15.26 6.37
C SER A 727 27.04 -14.18 5.93
N SER A 728 26.44 -14.33 4.75
CA SER A 728 25.48 -13.37 4.18
C SER A 728 24.05 -13.57 4.68
N HIS A 729 23.65 -14.81 4.98
CA HIS A 729 22.26 -15.17 5.31
C HIS A 729 21.90 -15.06 6.81
N ARG A 730 22.81 -14.55 7.65
CA ARG A 730 22.69 -14.41 9.13
C ARG A 730 21.50 -13.57 9.66
N ARG A 731 20.54 -13.17 8.82
CA ARG A 731 19.30 -12.46 9.18
C ARG A 731 18.03 -13.32 9.12
N TYR A 732 18.04 -14.48 8.42
CA TYR A 732 16.80 -15.18 8.05
C TYR A 732 16.93 -16.73 8.03
N GLU A 733 17.27 -17.35 9.17
CA GLU A 733 17.08 -18.81 9.36
C GLU A 733 16.36 -19.06 10.70
N GLU A 734 15.02 -19.11 10.66
CA GLU A 734 14.23 -19.84 11.65
C GLU A 734 14.28 -21.36 11.36
N GLN A 735 13.98 -22.19 12.35
CA GLN A 735 14.18 -23.64 12.26
C GLN A 735 12.97 -24.35 11.66
N ASP A 736 13.09 -24.87 10.44
CA ASP A 736 12.15 -25.85 9.87
C ASP A 736 12.83 -27.22 9.69
N GLU A 737 12.43 -28.20 10.51
CA GLU A 737 12.84 -29.60 10.32
C GLU A 737 11.95 -30.31 9.30
N PHE A 738 12.55 -30.75 8.18
CA PHE A 738 11.91 -31.69 7.24
C PHE A 738 12.64 -33.04 7.22
N GLY A 739 11.87 -34.14 7.34
CA GLY A 739 12.31 -35.49 6.95
C GLY A 739 12.40 -35.64 5.42
N TRP A 740 12.91 -36.72 4.83
CA TRP A 740 13.14 -38.11 5.29
C TRP A 740 14.56 -38.56 4.80
N VAL A 741 15.05 -39.82 4.74
CA VAL A 741 14.54 -41.21 4.84
C VAL A 741 15.67 -42.08 5.48
N ASP A 742 15.35 -43.29 5.96
CA ASP A 742 16.34 -44.29 6.42
C ASP A 742 17.42 -44.64 5.38
N GLN A 743 18.67 -44.79 5.84
CA GLN A 743 19.69 -45.62 5.20
C GLN A 743 20.79 -46.05 6.21
N GLU A 744 21.09 -47.35 6.18
CA GLU A 744 22.14 -48.15 6.87
C GLU A 744 23.05 -47.48 7.94
N ALA A 745 23.23 -48.16 9.09
CA ALA A 745 23.85 -47.60 10.30
C ALA A 745 25.22 -46.89 10.15
N ILE A 746 26.11 -47.36 9.25
CA ILE A 746 27.42 -46.71 9.00
C ILE A 746 27.26 -45.42 8.18
N HIS A 747 26.21 -45.32 7.39
CA HIS A 747 25.82 -44.12 6.65
C HIS A 747 25.20 -43.07 7.58
N ALA A 748 24.51 -43.53 8.64
CA ALA A 748 23.83 -42.69 9.62
C ALA A 748 24.80 -41.82 10.46
N ASP A 749 25.97 -42.33 10.87
CA ASP A 749 26.96 -41.53 11.62
C ASP A 749 27.55 -40.40 10.76
N ILE A 750 27.87 -40.67 9.49
CA ILE A 750 28.44 -39.67 8.57
C ILE A 750 27.40 -38.56 8.31
N LEU A 751 26.15 -38.95 8.01
CA LEU A 751 25.06 -37.99 7.79
C LEU A 751 24.65 -37.28 9.09
N GLY A 752 24.75 -37.94 10.24
CA GLY A 752 24.47 -37.39 11.57
C GLY A 752 25.49 -36.34 12.00
N LEU A 753 26.79 -36.60 11.80
CA LEU A 753 27.85 -35.61 11.99
C LEU A 753 27.67 -34.43 11.03
N ILE A 754 27.43 -34.69 9.74
CA ILE A 754 27.16 -33.66 8.71
C ILE A 754 25.88 -32.85 8.97
N ARG A 755 24.92 -33.37 9.74
CA ARG A 755 23.65 -32.72 10.11
C ARG A 755 23.74 -31.96 11.45
N ASN A 756 24.52 -32.46 12.41
CA ASN A 756 24.70 -31.84 13.73
C ASN A 756 25.81 -30.76 13.73
N GLU A 757 26.85 -30.92 12.91
CA GLU A 757 27.88 -29.91 12.77
C GLU A 757 27.42 -28.71 11.92
N GLN A 758 27.26 -27.56 12.55
CA GLN A 758 27.07 -26.28 11.86
C GLN A 758 28.38 -25.71 11.25
N THR A 759 29.37 -26.57 10.93
CA THR A 759 30.79 -26.19 10.82
C THR A 759 31.17 -25.37 9.58
N THR A 760 31.05 -24.05 9.74
CA THR A 760 32.12 -23.03 9.67
C THR A 760 33.33 -23.17 8.71
N SER A 761 33.80 -24.34 8.27
CA SER A 761 35.02 -24.46 7.46
C SER A 761 35.08 -25.69 6.56
N ALA A 762 35.43 -25.47 5.28
CA ALA A 762 35.66 -26.52 4.29
C ALA A 762 36.81 -27.50 4.65
N ARG A 763 37.67 -27.17 5.63
CA ARG A 763 38.69 -28.12 6.13
C ARG A 763 38.08 -29.27 6.94
N HIS A 764 37.05 -29.02 7.76
CA HIS A 764 36.43 -30.06 8.61
C HIS A 764 35.77 -31.17 7.77
N PHE A 765 35.17 -30.83 6.63
CA PHE A 765 34.62 -31.83 5.71
C PHE A 765 35.71 -32.75 5.13
N LEU A 766 36.92 -32.26 4.88
CA LEU A 766 38.04 -33.06 4.36
C LEU A 766 38.65 -33.97 5.45
N SER A 767 38.78 -33.50 6.70
CA SER A 767 39.19 -34.36 7.82
C SER A 767 38.14 -35.43 8.15
N LEU A 768 36.84 -35.13 8.02
CA LEU A 768 35.77 -36.15 8.17
C LEU A 768 35.93 -37.28 7.15
N PHE A 769 36.16 -36.97 5.87
CA PHE A 769 36.47 -38.01 4.86
C PHE A 769 37.70 -38.82 5.26
N VAL A 770 38.79 -38.18 5.70
CA VAL A 770 40.00 -38.89 6.13
C VAL A 770 39.71 -39.85 7.28
N ASN A 771 38.98 -39.40 8.32
CA ASN A 771 38.71 -40.20 9.51
C ASN A 771 37.72 -41.37 9.26
N VAL A 772 36.73 -41.19 8.38
CA VAL A 772 35.83 -42.27 7.93
C VAL A 772 36.64 -43.37 7.22
N PHE A 773 37.44 -43.02 6.20
CA PHE A 773 38.23 -44.01 5.46
C PHE A 773 39.33 -44.64 6.32
N ARG A 774 40.01 -43.87 7.17
CA ARG A 774 41.00 -44.36 8.16
C ARG A 774 40.39 -45.41 9.08
N THR A 775 39.17 -45.20 9.56
CA THR A 775 38.45 -46.18 10.41
C THR A 775 38.15 -47.46 9.64
N ALA A 776 37.55 -47.38 8.46
CA ALA A 776 37.21 -48.54 7.63
C ALA A 776 38.43 -49.40 7.22
N ILE A 777 39.62 -48.79 7.09
CA ILE A 777 40.86 -49.50 6.74
C ILE A 777 41.44 -50.28 7.92
N ARG A 778 41.34 -49.73 9.15
CA ARG A 778 41.81 -50.39 10.38
C ARG A 778 41.08 -51.71 10.64
N GLU A 779 39.85 -51.85 10.17
CA GLU A 779 39.04 -53.06 10.31
C GLU A 779 39.40 -54.19 9.32
N GLN A 780 40.08 -53.88 8.20
CA GLN A 780 40.16 -54.81 7.06
C GLN A 780 41.58 -55.20 6.64
N SER A 781 42.54 -54.25 6.51
CA SER A 781 43.89 -54.59 6.02
C SER A 781 44.91 -53.45 6.22
N GLY A 782 45.23 -53.12 7.47
CA GLY A 782 46.07 -51.97 7.83
C GLY A 782 47.48 -51.96 7.25
N GLU A 783 48.32 -52.96 7.58
CA GLU A 783 49.77 -52.91 7.29
C GLU A 783 50.10 -52.93 5.79
N GLN A 784 49.41 -53.77 5.02
CA GLN A 784 49.69 -53.98 3.60
C GLN A 784 49.46 -52.73 2.75
N LEU A 785 48.46 -51.92 3.11
CA LEU A 785 48.14 -50.68 2.41
C LEU A 785 49.10 -49.54 2.78
N LYS A 786 49.70 -49.53 3.99
CA LYS A 786 50.68 -48.51 4.37
C LYS A 786 51.87 -48.42 3.41
N LEU A 787 52.24 -49.52 2.73
CA LEU A 787 53.29 -49.55 1.70
C LEU A 787 53.08 -48.55 0.53
N PHE A 788 51.91 -47.91 0.40
CA PHE A 788 51.63 -46.87 -0.59
C PHE A 788 52.67 -45.73 -0.62
N TYR A 789 53.35 -45.42 0.51
CA TYR A 789 54.42 -44.41 0.49
C TYR A 789 55.57 -44.75 -0.47
N VAL A 790 55.82 -46.04 -0.75
CA VAL A 790 56.82 -46.53 -1.72
C VAL A 790 56.27 -46.58 -3.16
N LEU A 791 54.95 -46.58 -3.34
CA LEU A 791 54.30 -46.49 -4.64
C LEU A 791 54.19 -45.05 -5.18
N ALA A 792 54.13 -44.06 -4.28
CA ALA A 792 54.07 -42.65 -4.66
C ALA A 792 55.28 -42.20 -5.53
N PRO A 793 56.55 -42.55 -5.24
CA PRO A 793 57.68 -42.22 -6.12
C PRO A 793 57.53 -42.71 -7.58
N PRO A 794 57.25 -44.01 -7.88
CA PRO A 794 56.87 -44.45 -9.23
C PRO A 794 55.72 -43.65 -9.87
N LEU A 795 54.65 -43.40 -9.12
CA LEU A 795 53.47 -42.67 -9.61
C LEU A 795 53.80 -41.22 -10.00
N THR A 796 54.64 -40.52 -9.23
CA THR A 796 55.06 -39.15 -9.60
C THR A 796 55.87 -39.09 -10.89
N ILE A 797 56.60 -40.16 -11.25
CA ILE A 797 57.30 -40.26 -12.54
C ILE A 797 56.28 -40.43 -13.67
N ASN A 798 55.34 -41.38 -13.55
CA ASN A 798 54.27 -41.56 -14.54
C ASN A 798 53.46 -40.27 -14.75
N PHE A 799 53.15 -39.54 -13.67
CA PHE A 799 52.49 -38.24 -13.75
C PHE A 799 53.31 -37.18 -14.49
N ALA A 800 54.61 -37.05 -14.20
CA ALA A 800 55.46 -36.08 -14.90
C ALA A 800 55.63 -36.43 -16.39
N GLU A 801 55.79 -37.71 -16.72
CA GLU A 801 55.84 -38.21 -18.10
C GLU A 801 54.52 -37.93 -18.84
N HIS A 802 53.36 -38.11 -18.17
CA HIS A 802 52.04 -37.77 -18.69
C HIS A 802 51.86 -36.26 -18.92
N MET A 803 52.14 -35.41 -17.92
CA MET A 803 51.94 -33.96 -18.03
C MET A 803 52.80 -33.33 -19.12
N LEU A 804 54.04 -33.79 -19.29
CA LEU A 804 54.88 -33.40 -20.42
C LEU A 804 54.28 -33.85 -21.76
N SER A 805 53.75 -35.08 -21.85
CA SER A 805 53.02 -35.54 -23.05
C SER A 805 51.80 -34.67 -23.35
N CYS A 806 51.05 -34.26 -22.32
CA CYS A 806 49.89 -33.39 -22.47
C CYS A 806 50.27 -31.98 -22.94
N ARG A 807 51.34 -31.38 -22.41
CA ARG A 807 51.85 -30.08 -22.89
C ARG A 807 52.34 -30.18 -24.34
N ASP A 808 53.11 -31.21 -24.68
CA ASP A 808 53.51 -31.53 -26.07
C ASP A 808 52.31 -31.65 -27.03
N ARG A 809 51.19 -32.24 -26.58
CA ARG A 809 49.93 -32.37 -27.36
C ARG A 809 49.19 -31.04 -27.50
N LEU A 810 49.19 -30.19 -26.47
CA LEU A 810 48.55 -28.88 -26.48
C LEU A 810 49.24 -27.93 -27.46
N ASP A 811 50.57 -27.86 -27.44
CA ASP A 811 51.36 -27.03 -28.35
C ASP A 811 51.15 -27.46 -29.81
N LYS A 812 51.10 -28.77 -30.06
CA LYS A 812 50.83 -29.35 -31.39
C LYS A 812 49.34 -29.32 -31.78
N ARG A 813 48.44 -29.04 -30.83
CA ARG A 813 46.96 -29.04 -30.96
C ARG A 813 46.37 -30.40 -31.40
N ILE A 814 46.90 -31.51 -30.89
CA ILE A 814 46.52 -32.87 -31.31
C ILE A 814 45.90 -33.66 -30.15
N GLY A 815 44.65 -34.13 -30.36
CA GLY A 815 43.96 -35.07 -29.49
C GLY A 815 43.50 -34.48 -28.15
N SER A 816 42.95 -35.35 -27.29
CA SER A 816 42.54 -34.93 -25.95
C SER A 816 43.75 -34.65 -25.05
N SER A 817 43.72 -33.52 -24.33
CA SER A 817 44.81 -33.10 -23.46
C SER A 817 44.39 -32.11 -22.36
N ALA A 818 45.17 -32.08 -21.27
CA ALA A 818 44.99 -31.22 -20.10
C ALA A 818 46.23 -30.32 -19.86
N PHE A 819 46.02 -29.12 -19.30
CA PHE A 819 47.11 -28.19 -18.97
C PHE A 819 47.38 -28.10 -17.45
N VAL A 820 46.43 -28.53 -16.63
CA VAL A 820 46.51 -28.67 -15.16
C VAL A 820 45.92 -30.05 -14.79
N ASP A 821 46.50 -30.66 -13.75
CA ASP A 821 45.97 -31.84 -13.04
C ASP A 821 46.49 -31.79 -11.58
N ASP A 822 45.94 -30.86 -10.78
CA ASP A 822 46.20 -30.86 -9.33
C ASP A 822 45.38 -31.96 -8.63
N GLY A 823 44.41 -32.56 -9.33
CA GLY A 823 43.62 -33.71 -8.86
C GLY A 823 44.54 -34.86 -8.43
N PHE A 824 45.55 -35.20 -9.23
CA PHE A 824 46.55 -36.19 -8.84
C PHE A 824 47.23 -35.86 -7.48
N ALA A 825 47.63 -34.61 -7.26
CA ALA A 825 48.30 -34.19 -6.03
C ALA A 825 47.36 -34.22 -4.80
N VAL A 826 46.09 -33.82 -4.96
CA VAL A 826 45.06 -33.97 -3.93
C VAL A 826 44.81 -35.43 -3.60
N GLY A 827 44.75 -36.31 -4.61
CA GLY A 827 44.57 -37.75 -4.45
C GLY A 827 45.72 -38.42 -3.70
N ILE A 828 46.98 -38.14 -4.07
CA ILE A 828 48.15 -38.65 -3.35
C ILE A 828 48.15 -38.16 -1.89
N ALA A 829 47.86 -36.88 -1.64
CA ALA A 829 47.81 -36.32 -0.28
C ALA A 829 46.73 -37.00 0.58
N PHE A 830 45.51 -37.14 0.05
CA PHE A 830 44.41 -37.80 0.74
C PHE A 830 44.76 -39.25 1.12
N LEU A 831 45.30 -40.03 0.17
CA LEU A 831 45.65 -41.42 0.41
C LEU A 831 46.78 -41.57 1.45
N ILE A 832 47.78 -40.70 1.41
CA ILE A 832 48.85 -40.67 2.44
C ILE A 832 48.28 -40.35 3.84
N SER A 833 47.36 -39.38 3.95
CA SER A 833 46.72 -39.01 5.24
C SER A 833 45.73 -40.05 5.78
N VAL A 834 45.00 -40.73 4.88
CA VAL A 834 44.09 -41.85 5.19
C VAL A 834 44.85 -43.08 5.68
N LEU A 835 45.97 -43.40 5.03
CA LEU A 835 46.82 -44.55 5.35
C LEU A 835 47.82 -44.28 6.49
N GLU A 836 47.80 -43.08 7.07
CA GLU A 836 48.72 -42.64 8.14
C GLU A 836 50.21 -42.66 7.74
N ALA A 837 50.53 -42.76 6.44
CA ALA A 837 51.87 -43.05 5.91
C ALA A 837 52.71 -41.78 5.61
N ALA A 838 52.36 -40.65 6.22
CA ALA A 838 52.95 -39.34 5.94
C ALA A 838 54.41 -39.22 6.43
N SER A 839 54.73 -39.83 7.56
CA SER A 839 56.08 -39.78 8.14
C SER A 839 57.05 -40.60 7.29
N GLU A 840 56.58 -41.74 6.80
CA GLU A 840 57.28 -42.72 5.97
C GLU A 840 57.53 -42.14 4.58
N PHE A 841 56.53 -41.50 3.96
CA PHE A 841 56.70 -40.77 2.70
C PHE A 841 57.72 -39.63 2.82
N THR A 842 57.65 -38.84 3.90
CA THR A 842 58.61 -37.76 4.16
C THR A 842 60.03 -38.29 4.35
N SER A 843 60.18 -39.44 5.01
CA SER A 843 61.49 -40.08 5.24
C SER A 843 62.25 -40.43 3.95
N LEU A 844 61.54 -40.70 2.85
CA LEU A 844 62.13 -41.01 1.54
C LEU A 844 62.94 -39.85 0.93
N ASN A 845 62.72 -38.61 1.37
CA ASN A 845 63.29 -37.38 0.79
C ASN A 845 63.17 -37.33 -0.76
N TRP A 846 62.06 -37.84 -1.30
CA TRP A 846 61.94 -38.21 -2.71
C TRP A 846 62.25 -37.06 -3.69
N PHE A 847 61.60 -35.91 -3.51
CA PHE A 847 61.80 -34.74 -4.38
C PHE A 847 63.23 -34.17 -4.32
N ARG A 848 63.94 -34.36 -3.19
CA ARG A 848 65.35 -34.01 -3.06
C ARG A 848 66.25 -34.96 -3.86
N SER A 849 65.92 -36.26 -3.92
CA SER A 849 66.61 -37.23 -4.78
C SER A 849 66.41 -36.92 -6.27
N LEU A 850 65.18 -36.58 -6.67
CA LEU A 850 64.83 -36.10 -8.01
C LEU A 850 65.67 -34.87 -8.40
N GLU A 851 65.67 -33.83 -7.56
CA GLU A 851 66.36 -32.58 -7.83
C GLU A 851 67.88 -32.77 -7.91
N ILE A 852 68.48 -33.51 -6.98
CA ILE A 852 69.92 -33.83 -7.03
C ILE A 852 70.27 -34.59 -8.31
N LYS A 853 69.48 -35.59 -8.71
CA LYS A 853 69.69 -36.33 -9.96
C LYS A 853 69.66 -35.39 -11.17
N PHE A 854 68.57 -34.65 -11.36
CA PHE A 854 68.38 -33.89 -12.58
C PHE A 854 69.30 -32.67 -12.67
N ASN A 855 69.63 -32.02 -11.56
CA ASN A 855 70.68 -30.99 -11.54
C ASN A 855 72.06 -31.59 -11.87
N THR A 856 72.40 -32.78 -11.38
CA THR A 856 73.66 -33.47 -11.75
C THR A 856 73.70 -33.81 -13.25
N GLU A 857 72.60 -34.33 -13.80
CA GLU A 857 72.49 -34.63 -15.24
C GLU A 857 72.52 -33.38 -16.12
N LEU A 858 72.07 -32.23 -15.61
CA LEU A 858 72.10 -30.94 -16.29
C LEU A 858 73.50 -30.29 -16.22
N SER A 859 74.17 -30.33 -15.06
CA SER A 859 75.57 -29.88 -14.93
C SER A 859 76.54 -30.71 -15.79
N ALA A 860 76.26 -32.00 -15.98
CA ALA A 860 77.06 -32.89 -16.81
C ALA A 860 76.94 -32.65 -18.34
N LEU A 861 76.04 -31.75 -18.78
CA LEU A 861 75.86 -31.44 -20.21
C LEU A 861 76.72 -30.28 -20.72
N GLY A 862 77.16 -29.36 -19.85
CA GLY A 862 77.94 -28.19 -20.25
C GLY A 862 77.13 -27.06 -20.92
N GLU A 863 77.84 -26.06 -21.44
CA GLU A 863 77.25 -24.86 -22.07
C GLU A 863 77.33 -24.90 -23.60
N ASP A 864 78.46 -25.35 -24.18
CA ASP A 864 78.57 -25.67 -25.60
C ASP A 864 77.83 -26.97 -25.91
N LEU A 865 76.74 -26.85 -26.68
CA LEU A 865 75.76 -27.92 -26.88
C LEU A 865 75.35 -28.04 -28.36
N ASP A 866 75.57 -29.24 -28.93
CA ASP A 866 74.98 -29.68 -30.19
C ASP A 866 73.44 -29.68 -30.14
N GLY A 867 72.78 -29.70 -31.30
CA GLY A 867 71.30 -29.69 -31.38
C GLY A 867 70.62 -30.79 -30.56
N ILE A 868 71.19 -32.00 -30.52
CA ILE A 868 70.69 -33.12 -29.71
C ILE A 868 70.87 -32.82 -28.21
N ALA A 869 71.99 -32.22 -27.82
CA ALA A 869 72.29 -31.87 -26.43
C ALA A 869 71.43 -30.70 -25.93
N LYS A 870 71.13 -29.71 -26.79
CA LYS A 870 70.16 -28.63 -26.53
C LYS A 870 68.75 -29.16 -26.31
N LEU A 871 68.27 -30.08 -27.17
CA LEU A 871 66.99 -30.76 -26.97
C LEU A 871 66.94 -31.57 -25.67
N ARG A 872 68.03 -32.27 -25.33
CA ARG A 872 68.14 -33.03 -24.07
C ARG A 872 68.13 -32.12 -22.84
N ARG A 873 68.83 -30.98 -22.88
CA ARG A 873 68.84 -29.98 -21.82
C ARG A 873 67.45 -29.35 -21.60
N SER A 874 66.79 -28.90 -22.67
CA SER A 874 65.42 -28.38 -22.61
C SER A 874 64.44 -29.40 -21.99
N ARG A 875 64.54 -30.69 -22.37
CA ARG A 875 63.70 -31.75 -21.79
C ARG A 875 63.99 -32.02 -20.31
N LEU A 876 65.24 -31.85 -19.85
CA LEU A 876 65.61 -31.94 -18.43
C LEU A 876 65.08 -30.74 -17.64
N GLU A 877 65.24 -29.52 -18.17
CA GLU A 877 64.73 -28.28 -17.57
C GLU A 877 63.19 -28.31 -17.43
N ALA A 878 62.49 -28.85 -18.44
CA ALA A 878 61.05 -29.10 -18.38
C ALA A 878 60.68 -30.13 -17.27
N ASN A 879 61.40 -31.25 -17.17
CA ASN A 879 61.19 -32.23 -16.09
C ASN A 879 61.38 -31.60 -14.69
N ILE A 880 62.47 -30.86 -14.48
CA ILE A 880 62.75 -30.16 -13.20
C ILE A 880 61.59 -29.22 -12.85
N LYS A 881 61.02 -28.51 -13.83
CA LYS A 881 59.87 -27.63 -13.63
C LYS A 881 58.63 -28.40 -13.17
N GLU A 882 58.30 -29.53 -13.80
CA GLU A 882 57.14 -30.35 -13.39
C GLU A 882 57.32 -30.94 -11.99
N TYR A 883 58.48 -31.53 -11.67
CA TYR A 883 58.71 -32.12 -10.35
C TYR A 883 58.70 -31.06 -9.24
N ARG A 884 59.17 -29.83 -9.51
CA ARG A 884 59.04 -28.70 -8.56
C ARG A 884 57.59 -28.24 -8.42
N GLN A 885 56.82 -28.11 -9.51
CA GLN A 885 55.41 -27.75 -9.46
C GLN A 885 54.59 -28.80 -8.68
N LEU A 886 54.82 -30.09 -8.94
CA LEU A 886 54.19 -31.20 -8.23
C LEU A 886 54.60 -31.26 -6.75
N SER A 887 55.87 -31.04 -6.43
CA SER A 887 56.34 -31.01 -5.02
C SER A 887 55.65 -29.90 -4.22
N LEU A 888 55.51 -28.71 -4.80
CA LEU A 888 54.83 -27.59 -4.17
C LEU A 888 53.33 -27.88 -4.00
N CYS A 889 52.65 -28.31 -5.07
CA CYS A 889 51.22 -28.64 -5.04
C CYS A 889 50.92 -29.78 -4.06
N LEU A 890 51.74 -30.84 -4.01
CA LEU A 890 51.57 -31.92 -3.05
C LEU A 890 51.77 -31.44 -1.61
N SER A 891 52.75 -30.56 -1.35
CA SER A 891 52.96 -30.00 -0.01
C SER A 891 51.77 -29.14 0.46
N SER A 892 51.15 -28.34 -0.42
CA SER A 892 49.93 -27.59 -0.08
C SER A 892 48.68 -28.47 -0.01
N CYS A 893 48.65 -29.61 -0.73
CA CYS A 893 47.58 -30.59 -0.61
C CYS A 893 47.63 -31.38 0.71
N LEU A 894 48.81 -31.75 1.20
CA LEU A 894 48.96 -32.43 2.50
C LEU A 894 48.42 -31.56 3.65
N LEU A 895 48.66 -30.25 3.61
CA LEU A 895 48.12 -29.27 4.56
C LEU A 895 46.59 -29.08 4.51
N LEU A 896 45.87 -29.70 3.55
CA LEU A 896 44.40 -29.78 3.59
C LEU A 896 43.88 -30.85 4.55
N PHE A 897 44.72 -31.85 4.85
CA PHE A 897 44.33 -33.10 5.53
C PHE A 897 45.08 -33.31 6.87
N THR A 898 45.90 -32.35 7.28
CA THR A 898 46.52 -32.31 8.62
C THR A 898 45.54 -31.77 9.64
N GLU A 899 45.28 -32.55 10.69
CA GLU A 899 44.55 -32.13 11.88
C GLU A 899 45.48 -31.22 12.70
N GLU A 900 45.36 -29.89 12.53
CA GLU A 900 45.82 -28.95 13.55
C GLU A 900 44.87 -29.05 14.74
N GLU A 901 45.41 -29.30 15.95
CA GLU A 901 44.65 -29.20 17.19
C GLU A 901 44.27 -27.73 17.44
N THR A 902 43.16 -27.27 16.85
CA THR A 902 42.69 -25.89 16.99
C THR A 902 42.11 -25.64 18.37
N GLY A 903 43.00 -25.42 19.35
CA GLY A 903 42.67 -24.68 20.56
C GLY A 903 42.09 -23.30 20.17
N LEU A 904 40.97 -22.93 20.81
CA LEU A 904 40.21 -21.73 20.46
C LEU A 904 40.99 -20.44 20.68
N VAL A 905 40.98 -19.57 19.66
CA VAL A 905 41.22 -18.11 19.73
C VAL A 905 40.25 -17.42 18.79
#